data_AF-A0A9Q8SYZ3-F1
#
_entry.id   AF-A0A9Q8SYZ3-F1
#
_cell.length_a   1.000
_cell.length_b   1.000
_cell.length_c   1.000
_cell.angle_alpha   90.00
_cell.angle_beta   90.00
_cell.angle_gamma   90.00
#
_symmetry.space_group_name_H-M   'P 1'
#
loop_
_entity.id
_entity.type
_entity.pdbx_description
1 polymer ?
#
loop_
_entity_poly.entity_id
_entity_poly.type
_entity_poly.pdbx_seq_one_letter_code
_entity_poly.pdbx_strand_id
1 'polypeptide(L)'
;MRNTLTINIALADLAVGLQLGRLRYPGSIPICGPPCSNEDDKPTYASMISPYPPTIKIIRSEHIVNKSKMSSTTSPAEPWSLKGKTAIVTGGSRGIGSGIAVHFARKGVENLAITYVANKAAADNTLAQCRELGVRNAVAIKADSIDPTIAPKIIKDALNGLKVTTIDILVNNAILADITNTSDVKTLQAKDFNDIMVANVYTPVSLTTAFMEHAPKYGGRVINISSIAGRVGNPSPIMTYGATKAALDSFTRSFADTFAAEKGMTFNSVAVGPTETDALAKARELHAEFIDKQIEYMTVGPRLGNTDDIAYIVGFLASEEGRWVNGAAVSANEYMNQPRSIMEGVAATDNLTATAIHKLKILRNVFMRKTSPHTITRYFHSAMYKYLAYFSSLHLRIVQRTKYGDFRAAPAPDIRNGSPGIRLISSNMQPPPRKLVNVDQIIENATLAEKVSLLAGSDFWHSTPLPQHNVPAIKCTDGPNGVRGSRFFNPVPALCIPCGSGLGATWNPELIEQAGQLLSKECDAKGAHVWLGPTVNIIRSPLNGRGFESFSEDPHLSGMLAAAIIRGVQSRGTLAALKHFVANDQETEKMSLDVRMSDRALREVYLLPFQIALRDSNPRVVMSSYNKIGGLHVSENSMILQDILRKEYGTYSCEGALNAGVDIEMPGPSRYREKEALAAVFSGKVQQHTIDERARKVLQFVNDAASARVEKEENMRDVLEDRALNRRLAGESIVLLKNSANLLPISTEDCSEVAIIGPNAELAAACGGGSASLRPYYTSSVLKGIRDSLPPTAEVHHEPGVYGYILLPPFTEDNVCNDEGQRGVTIELFNEPHMIKQRMPFDRVTIPDTTYQLMDYEHPQKGETFFMSMRANFVPEHTGTYEFGLATYGIGDLFINDELVIDNSTEQTPGGMFFGKGSAERRATYEMTAGKRYHLRVEAGSAATSKVKGGSLLAIPGGACRLGGCRKIDPEEGIQRAVELAKRCKYTFVVAGLNADLEKEGKDRDTMNMPPQVDNLIAAVLDAQPNTIVITQAGNPISLPWRHSARTMVHSWYGGNEAGNAVADVIFGRINPSGKLPMTFPARLEDNPAYLAFGSDNGKVYYSEDIFVGYRWYEARKMEVAFPFGHGLSYTTFQISEIQVSSSRVHISIENTGRMAGAEVVRLYINYSTTSPKSRFSRPVRSLMGFEKVLLQPGERRRVSIPIDRYSTAVWDEKRNRGAILDGSFELEKDVFWTGL
;
A
#
# COMPACT_ATOMS: atom_id res chain seq x y z
N MET A 1 65.12 -13.52 -15.45
CA MET A 1 65.66 -12.26 -14.86
C MET A 1 64.91 -12.05 -13.55
N ARG A 2 65.49 -12.44 -12.39
CA ARG A 2 66.21 -11.56 -11.42
C ARG A 2 65.31 -10.41 -10.95
N ASN A 3 64.93 -10.20 -9.69
CA ASN A 3 65.39 -10.63 -8.34
C ASN A 3 64.18 -10.55 -7.37
N THR A 4 63.90 -11.54 -6.52
CA THR A 4 64.37 -11.73 -5.12
C THR A 4 63.99 -10.60 -4.13
N LEU A 5 63.09 -10.89 -3.17
CA LEU A 5 63.47 -10.94 -1.75
C LEU A 5 62.51 -11.81 -0.94
N THR A 6 63.11 -12.69 -0.13
CA THR A 6 62.55 -13.75 0.70
C THR A 6 62.93 -13.45 2.15
N ILE A 7 62.03 -13.61 3.13
CA ILE A 7 62.32 -14.01 4.53
C ILE A 7 61.04 -14.71 5.05
N ASN A 8 60.90 -16.04 5.12
CA ASN A 8 61.49 -17.10 5.97
C ASN A 8 61.08 -17.12 7.47
N ILE A 9 60.20 -18.09 7.77
CA ILE A 9 60.30 -19.19 8.76
C ILE A 9 60.50 -18.84 10.25
N ALA A 10 59.59 -19.36 11.08
CA ALA A 10 59.93 -20.10 12.30
C ALA A 10 58.79 -21.08 12.68
N LEU A 11 59.00 -22.35 12.36
CA LEU A 11 58.41 -23.52 13.01
C LEU A 11 59.07 -23.71 14.39
N ALA A 12 58.31 -24.22 15.36
CA ALA A 12 58.87 -24.86 16.54
C ALA A 12 58.01 -26.08 16.93
N ASP A 13 58.71 -27.20 17.07
CA ASP A 13 58.29 -28.57 17.35
C ASP A 13 57.70 -28.82 18.75
N LEU A 14 56.90 -29.88 18.88
CA LEU A 14 57.12 -31.08 19.74
C LEU A 14 55.86 -31.97 19.65
N ALA A 15 55.88 -33.15 19.00
CA ALA A 15 56.48 -34.44 19.36
C ALA A 15 55.65 -35.32 20.34
N VAL A 16 55.04 -36.36 19.73
CA VAL A 16 54.97 -37.78 20.14
C VAL A 16 54.22 -38.19 21.42
N GLY A 17 53.22 -39.06 21.22
CA GLY A 17 52.64 -39.94 22.24
C GLY A 17 51.68 -40.98 21.65
N LEU A 18 52.23 -42.09 21.14
CA LEU A 18 51.52 -43.31 20.73
C LEU A 18 50.78 -43.96 21.91
N GLN A 19 49.54 -44.42 21.72
CA GLN A 19 49.17 -45.76 22.18
C GLN A 19 47.98 -46.38 21.43
N LEU A 20 48.22 -47.61 21.00
CA LEU A 20 47.33 -48.56 20.35
C LEU A 20 46.24 -49.07 21.30
N GLY A 21 45.03 -49.26 20.78
CA GLY A 21 43.96 -49.99 21.46
C GLY A 21 42.93 -50.51 20.47
N ARG A 22 43.25 -51.61 19.78
CA ARG A 22 42.26 -52.46 19.09
C ARG A 22 41.32 -53.07 20.14
N LEU A 23 40.02 -53.10 19.89
CA LEU A 23 39.15 -54.20 20.31
C LEU A 23 37.97 -54.36 19.33
N ARG A 24 37.75 -55.62 18.96
CA ARG A 24 36.79 -56.12 17.98
C ARG A 24 35.39 -56.26 18.61
N TYR A 25 34.37 -56.13 17.76
CA TYR A 25 33.04 -56.78 17.79
C TYR A 25 33.05 -58.20 18.41
N PRO A 26 31.93 -58.74 18.96
CA PRO A 26 30.67 -58.94 18.21
C PRO A 26 29.36 -58.95 19.04
N GLY A 27 28.20 -59.01 18.36
CA GLY A 27 26.94 -59.36 19.00
C GLY A 27 25.67 -59.04 18.22
N SER A 28 25.51 -59.64 17.04
CA SER A 28 24.19 -59.90 16.43
C SER A 28 23.56 -61.13 17.11
N ILE A 29 22.23 -61.16 17.29
CA ILE A 29 21.32 -62.34 17.13
C ILE A 29 19.86 -61.96 17.53
N PRO A 30 18.82 -62.67 17.02
CA PRO A 30 17.67 -62.03 16.37
C PRO A 30 16.27 -62.69 16.64
N ILE A 31 15.26 -62.30 15.84
CA ILE A 31 14.09 -63.11 15.32
C ILE A 31 12.98 -63.59 16.31
N CYS A 32 11.71 -63.23 16.04
CA CYS A 32 10.57 -64.08 15.57
C CYS A 32 9.16 -63.48 15.89
N GLY A 33 8.21 -63.58 14.95
CA GLY A 33 6.85 -62.97 14.98
C GLY A 33 5.69 -63.85 15.51
N PRO A 34 4.57 -64.01 14.77
CA PRO A 34 3.24 -63.34 14.83
C PRO A 34 2.09 -64.35 15.20
N PRO A 35 0.78 -64.33 14.76
CA PRO A 35 -0.13 -63.39 14.03
C PRO A 35 -1.63 -63.33 14.53
N CYS A 36 -2.51 -62.53 13.86
CA CYS A 36 -3.97 -62.72 13.54
C CYS A 36 -4.71 -61.35 13.41
N SER A 37 -5.73 -61.09 12.59
CA SER A 37 -6.19 -61.42 11.22
C SER A 37 -7.49 -60.59 10.94
N ASN A 38 -7.88 -60.50 9.65
CA ASN A 38 -9.14 -59.98 9.04
C ASN A 38 -9.06 -58.51 8.55
N GLU A 39 -8.96 -58.20 7.24
CA GLU A 39 -9.85 -58.43 6.07
C GLU A 39 -11.25 -57.80 6.24
N ASP A 40 -11.55 -56.72 5.51
CA ASP A 40 -12.34 -56.80 4.25
C ASP A 40 -12.48 -55.43 3.52
N ASP A 41 -12.64 -55.56 2.20
CA ASP A 41 -13.15 -54.63 1.17
C ASP A 41 -12.27 -53.53 0.52
N LYS A 42 -11.83 -53.88 -0.71
CA LYS A 42 -11.67 -52.99 -1.88
C LYS A 42 -12.81 -53.26 -2.87
N PRO A 43 -13.13 -52.31 -3.79
CA PRO A 43 -12.83 -52.60 -5.20
C PRO A 43 -12.35 -51.41 -6.06
N THR A 44 -11.75 -51.78 -7.18
CA THR A 44 -11.14 -51.04 -8.31
C THR A 44 -12.08 -50.79 -9.50
N TYR A 45 -11.92 -49.68 -10.27
CA TYR A 45 -11.67 -49.57 -11.75
C TYR A 45 -12.06 -48.19 -12.36
N ALA A 46 -11.62 -47.97 -13.61
CA ALA A 46 -11.22 -46.71 -14.26
C ALA A 46 -12.23 -45.99 -15.21
N SER A 47 -11.88 -44.73 -15.55
CA SER A 47 -12.09 -43.92 -16.78
C SER A 47 -13.47 -43.43 -17.27
N MET A 48 -13.69 -42.09 -17.33
CA MET A 48 -13.87 -41.24 -18.56
C MET A 48 -14.50 -39.84 -18.27
N ILE A 49 -13.71 -38.77 -18.53
CA ILE A 49 -13.98 -37.41 -19.12
C ILE A 49 -15.32 -36.63 -18.86
N SER A 50 -15.22 -35.55 -18.03
CA SER A 50 -15.69 -34.11 -18.06
C SER A 50 -17.05 -33.63 -18.71
N PRO A 51 -17.64 -32.42 -18.40
CA PRO A 51 -17.27 -31.31 -17.47
C PRO A 51 -18.39 -30.56 -16.64
N TYR A 52 -17.96 -29.77 -15.62
CA TYR A 52 -18.58 -28.54 -14.97
C TYR A 52 -19.68 -28.64 -13.85
N PRO A 53 -19.87 -27.64 -12.93
CA PRO A 53 -19.18 -27.49 -11.62
C PRO A 53 -20.17 -27.26 -10.42
N PRO A 54 -19.79 -26.62 -9.27
CA PRO A 54 -19.74 -27.22 -7.93
C PRO A 54 -20.93 -26.86 -7.01
N THR A 55 -21.19 -27.67 -5.97
CA THR A 55 -21.90 -27.17 -4.77
C THR A 55 -21.39 -27.84 -3.50
N ILE A 56 -20.69 -27.05 -2.68
CA ILE A 56 -20.15 -27.42 -1.38
C ILE A 56 -21.29 -27.44 -0.35
N LYS A 57 -21.50 -28.59 0.30
CA LYS A 57 -22.31 -28.73 1.52
C LYS A 57 -21.44 -28.39 2.74
N ILE A 58 -21.83 -27.38 3.52
CA ILE A 58 -21.32 -27.16 4.88
C ILE A 58 -22.40 -27.57 5.87
N ILE A 59 -22.07 -28.56 6.72
CA ILE A 59 -22.84 -28.99 7.88
C ILE A 59 -22.61 -27.97 9.00
N ARG A 60 -23.69 -27.47 9.62
CA ARG A 60 -23.66 -26.74 10.90
C ARG A 60 -24.50 -27.50 11.93
N SER A 61 -23.93 -27.68 13.11
CA SER A 61 -24.64 -27.84 14.39
C SER A 61 -23.70 -27.35 15.49
N GLU A 62 -24.08 -26.70 16.58
CA GLU A 62 -25.29 -26.06 17.09
C GLU A 62 -24.86 -25.41 18.42
N HIS A 63 -25.68 -24.49 18.95
CA HIS A 63 -25.76 -23.97 20.34
C HIS A 63 -25.57 -22.45 20.44
N ILE A 64 -26.43 -21.65 21.11
CA ILE A 64 -27.69 -21.86 21.83
C ILE A 64 -28.49 -20.56 21.65
N VAL A 65 -29.79 -20.75 21.45
CA VAL A 65 -30.84 -19.74 21.31
C VAL A 65 -31.19 -19.11 22.67
N ASN A 66 -31.49 -17.81 22.70
CA ASN A 66 -32.49 -17.30 23.64
C ASN A 66 -33.64 -16.63 22.88
N LYS A 67 -34.80 -17.31 22.90
CA LYS A 67 -36.01 -17.04 22.14
C LYS A 67 -36.92 -16.11 22.95
N SER A 68 -37.35 -15.01 22.36
CA SER A 68 -38.71 -14.50 22.59
C SER A 68 -39.39 -14.25 21.24
N LYS A 69 -40.21 -15.25 20.85
CA LYS A 69 -41.30 -15.27 19.85
C LYS A 69 -41.36 -14.11 18.84
N MET A 70 -40.89 -14.37 17.62
CA MET A 70 -41.50 -13.82 16.41
C MET A 70 -42.26 -14.94 15.68
N SER A 71 -43.49 -14.61 15.31
CA SER A 71 -44.48 -15.46 14.68
C SER A 71 -43.96 -16.22 13.46
N SER A 72 -44.17 -17.54 13.45
CA SER A 72 -43.93 -18.41 12.31
C SER A 72 -45.14 -18.42 11.37
N THR A 73 -45.11 -17.58 10.33
CA THR A 73 -45.88 -17.76 9.08
C THR A 73 -45.22 -16.92 7.98
N THR A 74 -44.70 -17.54 6.91
CA THR A 74 -45.23 -17.40 5.52
C THR A 74 -44.34 -18.09 4.49
N SER A 75 -45.02 -18.75 3.55
CA SER A 75 -44.72 -19.04 2.12
C SER A 75 -43.76 -18.05 1.42
N PRO A 76 -43.22 -18.33 0.21
CA PRO A 76 -42.26 -17.45 -0.46
C PRO A 76 -42.92 -16.08 -0.70
N ALA A 77 -42.57 -15.12 0.15
CA ALA A 77 -43.30 -13.87 0.29
C ALA A 77 -42.95 -12.93 -0.86
N GLU A 78 -43.94 -12.18 -1.34
CA GLU A 78 -43.72 -11.05 -2.23
C GLU A 78 -42.63 -10.12 -1.64
N PRO A 79 -41.60 -9.74 -2.42
CA PRO A 79 -40.55 -8.86 -1.93
C PRO A 79 -41.12 -7.56 -1.37
N TRP A 80 -40.64 -7.15 -0.19
CA TRP A 80 -41.05 -5.93 0.52
C TRP A 80 -42.52 -5.91 0.95
N SER A 81 -43.08 -7.06 1.33
CA SER A 81 -44.45 -7.14 1.83
C SER A 81 -44.65 -6.28 3.08
N LEU A 82 -45.75 -5.54 3.10
CA LEU A 82 -46.23 -4.72 4.22
C LEU A 82 -47.53 -5.29 4.82
N LYS A 83 -47.80 -6.58 4.57
CA LYS A 83 -49.03 -7.24 5.01
C LYS A 83 -49.20 -7.16 6.52
N GLY A 84 -50.38 -6.70 6.96
CA GLY A 84 -50.73 -6.57 8.38
C GLY A 84 -50.12 -5.37 9.09
N LYS A 85 -49.39 -4.49 8.38
CA LYS A 85 -48.80 -3.28 8.97
C LYS A 85 -49.79 -2.11 8.96
N THR A 86 -49.60 -1.20 9.91
CA THR A 86 -50.29 0.09 10.01
C THR A 86 -49.31 1.22 9.71
N ALA A 87 -49.66 2.09 8.75
CA ALA A 87 -48.77 3.17 8.31
C ALA A 87 -49.44 4.56 8.36
N ILE A 88 -48.63 5.58 8.64
CA ILE A 88 -48.97 7.00 8.47
C ILE A 88 -48.05 7.60 7.42
N VAL A 89 -48.63 8.27 6.41
CA VAL A 89 -47.88 9.03 5.40
C VAL A 89 -48.36 10.49 5.43
N THR A 90 -47.51 11.40 5.90
CA THR A 90 -47.86 12.83 5.87
C THR A 90 -47.89 13.34 4.43
N GLY A 91 -48.66 14.40 4.15
CA GLY A 91 -48.76 15.00 2.81
C GLY A 91 -49.16 14.01 1.71
N GLY A 92 -50.01 13.02 2.04
CA GLY A 92 -50.34 11.89 1.16
C GLY A 92 -51.41 12.18 0.12
N SER A 93 -51.93 13.41 0.01
CA SER A 93 -53.01 13.75 -0.93
C SER A 93 -52.57 13.93 -2.38
N ARG A 94 -51.25 14.06 -2.66
CA ARG A 94 -50.68 14.25 -4.00
C ARG A 94 -49.17 14.00 -4.02
N GLY A 95 -48.57 13.95 -5.22
CA GLY A 95 -47.11 13.89 -5.40
C GLY A 95 -46.46 12.68 -4.72
N ILE A 96 -45.24 12.87 -4.18
CA ILE A 96 -44.43 11.80 -3.54
C ILE A 96 -45.21 11.08 -2.43
N GLY A 97 -45.92 11.80 -1.57
CA GLY A 97 -46.69 11.21 -0.48
C GLY A 97 -47.81 10.29 -0.97
N SER A 98 -48.53 10.69 -2.03
CA SER A 98 -49.56 9.84 -2.66
C SER A 98 -48.93 8.61 -3.33
N GLY A 99 -47.79 8.76 -3.99
CA GLY A 99 -47.05 7.64 -4.59
C GLY A 99 -46.64 6.60 -3.55
N ILE A 100 -46.12 7.04 -2.40
CA ILE A 100 -45.76 6.17 -1.26
C ILE A 100 -47.01 5.46 -0.70
N ALA A 101 -48.11 6.19 -0.49
CA ALA A 101 -49.37 5.62 0.01
C ALA A 101 -49.91 4.51 -0.91
N VAL A 102 -49.95 4.76 -2.22
CA VAL A 102 -50.38 3.77 -3.23
C VAL A 102 -49.40 2.59 -3.30
N HIS A 103 -48.11 2.84 -3.21
CA HIS A 103 -47.10 1.77 -3.17
C HIS A 103 -47.27 0.88 -1.93
N PHE A 104 -47.51 1.46 -0.75
CA PHE A 104 -47.77 0.69 0.46
C PHE A 104 -49.04 -0.15 0.33
N ALA A 105 -50.09 0.37 -0.32
CA ALA A 105 -51.29 -0.39 -0.66
C ALA A 105 -50.97 -1.58 -1.58
N ARG A 106 -50.18 -1.37 -2.65
CA ARG A 106 -49.71 -2.45 -3.54
C ARG A 106 -48.90 -3.53 -2.79
N LYS A 107 -48.20 -3.16 -1.72
CA LYS A 107 -47.44 -4.09 -0.86
C LYS A 107 -48.27 -4.71 0.28
N GLY A 108 -49.58 -4.44 0.30
CA GLY A 108 -50.54 -5.09 1.20
C GLY A 108 -50.65 -4.46 2.58
N VAL A 109 -50.30 -3.19 2.78
CA VAL A 109 -50.53 -2.49 4.07
C VAL A 109 -51.99 -2.63 4.50
N GLU A 110 -52.25 -2.99 5.76
CA GLU A 110 -53.63 -3.27 6.21
C GLU A 110 -54.36 -1.97 6.57
N ASN A 111 -53.67 -1.04 7.23
CA ASN A 111 -54.25 0.21 7.70
C ASN A 111 -53.39 1.41 7.29
N LEU A 112 -53.97 2.44 6.67
CA LEU A 112 -53.23 3.57 6.14
C LEU A 112 -53.90 4.91 6.46
N ALA A 113 -53.20 5.79 7.18
CA ALA A 113 -53.61 7.17 7.35
C ALA A 113 -52.76 8.09 6.47
N ILE A 114 -53.41 9.04 5.79
CA ILE A 114 -52.72 10.12 5.08
C ILE A 114 -53.13 11.49 5.63
N THR A 115 -52.23 12.47 5.57
CA THR A 115 -52.58 13.86 5.91
C THR A 115 -52.77 14.74 4.67
N TYR A 116 -53.63 15.75 4.79
CA TYR A 116 -53.86 16.78 3.77
C TYR A 116 -54.13 18.15 4.42
N VAL A 117 -53.88 19.22 3.67
CA VAL A 117 -54.09 20.60 4.16
C VAL A 117 -55.43 21.16 3.66
N ALA A 118 -55.53 21.48 2.36
CA ALA A 118 -56.69 22.18 1.79
C ALA A 118 -57.56 21.30 0.89
N ASN A 119 -56.99 20.35 0.15
CA ASN A 119 -57.71 19.58 -0.88
C ASN A 119 -58.14 18.20 -0.38
N LYS A 120 -59.31 18.12 0.26
CA LYS A 120 -59.88 16.86 0.75
C LYS A 120 -60.22 15.88 -0.38
N ALA A 121 -60.70 16.38 -1.52
CA ALA A 121 -61.08 15.55 -2.66
C ALA A 121 -59.88 14.75 -3.22
N ALA A 122 -58.71 15.39 -3.32
CA ALA A 122 -57.48 14.71 -3.72
C ALA A 122 -57.06 13.61 -2.72
N ALA A 123 -57.18 13.89 -1.41
CA ALA A 123 -56.91 12.89 -0.38
C ALA A 123 -57.90 11.71 -0.44
N ASP A 124 -59.19 11.99 -0.64
CA ASP A 124 -60.22 10.97 -0.78
C ASP A 124 -59.97 10.10 -2.02
N ASN A 125 -59.46 10.67 -3.11
CA ASN A 125 -59.07 9.94 -4.33
C ASN A 125 -57.88 9.01 -4.09
N THR A 126 -56.80 9.49 -3.46
CA THR A 126 -55.66 8.62 -3.09
C THR A 126 -56.12 7.45 -2.21
N LEU A 127 -57.00 7.69 -1.25
CA LEU A 127 -57.53 6.62 -0.40
C LEU A 127 -58.48 5.67 -1.14
N ALA A 128 -59.24 6.15 -2.12
CA ALA A 128 -60.05 5.29 -2.98
C ALA A 128 -59.16 4.29 -3.73
N GLN A 129 -58.07 4.77 -4.35
CA GLN A 129 -57.08 3.90 -5.00
C GLN A 129 -56.45 2.90 -4.03
N CYS A 130 -56.14 3.33 -2.80
CA CYS A 130 -55.58 2.43 -1.79
C CYS A 130 -56.60 1.34 -1.36
N ARG A 131 -57.89 1.68 -1.25
CA ARG A 131 -58.96 0.72 -0.93
C ARG A 131 -59.17 -0.29 -2.05
N GLU A 132 -59.11 0.14 -3.32
CA GLU A 132 -59.16 -0.74 -4.48
C GLU A 132 -58.00 -1.75 -4.48
N LEU A 133 -56.83 -1.35 -3.98
CA LEU A 133 -55.65 -2.19 -3.82
C LEU A 133 -55.65 -3.05 -2.53
N GLY A 134 -56.74 -3.03 -1.76
CA GLY A 134 -56.94 -3.95 -0.63
C GLY A 134 -56.61 -3.40 0.76
N VAL A 135 -56.39 -2.08 0.90
CA VAL A 135 -56.26 -1.46 2.24
C VAL A 135 -57.60 -1.51 2.98
N ARG A 136 -57.61 -2.12 4.16
CA ARG A 136 -58.83 -2.39 4.93
C ARG A 136 -59.38 -1.14 5.60
N ASN A 137 -58.53 -0.40 6.32
CA ASN A 137 -58.91 0.85 6.97
C ASN A 137 -58.05 1.99 6.41
N ALA A 138 -58.71 3.03 5.90
CA ALA A 138 -58.05 4.16 5.25
C ALA A 138 -58.70 5.47 5.70
N VAL A 139 -57.92 6.38 6.29
CA VAL A 139 -58.42 7.66 6.83
C VAL A 139 -57.60 8.86 6.33
N ALA A 140 -58.29 9.94 5.97
CA ALA A 140 -57.68 11.21 5.59
C ALA A 140 -57.79 12.19 6.77
N ILE A 141 -56.65 12.71 7.22
CA ILE A 141 -56.56 13.61 8.38
C ILE A 141 -56.22 15.01 7.90
N LYS A 142 -57.07 16.00 8.24
CA LYS A 142 -56.75 17.40 7.97
C LYS A 142 -55.70 17.87 8.97
N ALA A 143 -54.51 18.19 8.48
CA ALA A 143 -53.38 18.64 9.29
C ALA A 143 -52.45 19.53 8.46
N ASP A 144 -52.06 20.67 9.04
CA ASP A 144 -51.10 21.59 8.44
C ASP A 144 -49.76 21.49 9.16
N SER A 145 -48.70 21.10 8.45
CA SER A 145 -47.40 20.84 9.08
C SER A 145 -46.68 22.11 9.55
N ILE A 146 -47.16 23.31 9.17
CA ILE A 146 -46.65 24.58 9.71
C ILE A 146 -47.18 24.88 11.12
N ASP A 147 -48.21 24.16 11.59
CA ASP A 147 -48.68 24.24 12.97
C ASP A 147 -47.82 23.33 13.86
N PRO A 148 -46.97 23.88 14.76
CA PRO A 148 -46.07 23.07 15.58
C PRO A 148 -46.82 22.18 16.57
N THR A 149 -48.11 22.41 16.82
CA THR A 149 -48.91 21.63 17.78
C THR A 149 -49.62 20.44 17.14
N ILE A 150 -49.51 20.25 15.82
CA ILE A 150 -50.35 19.32 15.06
C ILE A 150 -49.99 17.85 15.25
N ALA A 151 -48.74 17.54 15.62
CA ALA A 151 -48.21 16.19 15.62
C ALA A 151 -48.97 15.19 16.54
N PRO A 152 -49.24 15.50 17.82
CA PRO A 152 -50.06 14.63 18.68
C PRO A 152 -51.47 14.39 18.14
N LYS A 153 -52.08 15.41 17.51
CA LYS A 153 -53.40 15.29 16.88
C LYS A 153 -53.39 14.31 15.71
N ILE A 154 -52.35 14.35 14.86
CA ILE A 154 -52.21 13.41 13.73
C ILE A 154 -52.18 11.96 14.24
N ILE A 155 -51.38 11.67 15.27
CA ILE A 155 -51.28 10.31 15.84
C ILE A 155 -52.63 9.89 16.44
N LYS A 156 -53.26 10.74 17.25
CA LYS A 156 -54.56 10.45 17.86
C LYS A 156 -55.66 10.20 16.83
N ASP A 157 -55.75 11.04 15.80
CA ASP A 157 -56.77 10.92 14.76
C ASP A 157 -56.52 9.70 13.87
N ALA A 158 -55.25 9.33 13.63
CA ALA A 158 -54.90 8.11 12.91
C ALA A 158 -55.30 6.85 13.69
N LEU A 159 -54.97 6.77 14.97
CA LEU A 159 -55.35 5.63 15.83
C LEU A 159 -56.87 5.46 15.89
N ASN A 160 -57.61 6.56 16.11
CA ASN A 160 -59.08 6.54 16.17
C ASN A 160 -59.71 6.20 14.82
N GLY A 161 -59.22 6.82 13.74
CA GLY A 161 -59.76 6.67 12.40
C GLY A 161 -59.49 5.29 11.78
N LEU A 162 -58.33 4.71 12.08
CA LEU A 162 -57.95 3.36 11.66
C LEU A 162 -58.46 2.27 12.61
N LYS A 163 -58.91 2.65 13.82
CA LYS A 163 -59.34 1.74 14.89
C LYS A 163 -58.25 0.77 15.33
N VAL A 164 -57.05 1.31 15.53
CA VAL A 164 -55.83 0.58 15.93
C VAL A 164 -55.18 1.23 17.16
N THR A 165 -54.37 0.47 17.88
CA THR A 165 -53.62 0.96 19.06
C THR A 165 -52.13 1.13 18.79
N THR A 166 -51.62 0.56 17.69
CA THR A 166 -50.20 0.59 17.30
C THR A 166 -50.03 1.06 15.86
N ILE A 167 -48.94 1.77 15.59
CA ILE A 167 -48.54 2.21 14.25
C ILE A 167 -47.16 1.61 13.97
N ASP A 168 -46.99 0.92 12.85
CA ASP A 168 -45.72 0.25 12.51
C ASP A 168 -44.76 1.18 11.74
N ILE A 169 -45.31 2.01 10.85
CA ILE A 169 -44.52 2.80 9.90
C ILE A 169 -44.98 4.26 9.94
N LEU A 170 -44.04 5.18 10.16
CA LEU A 170 -44.22 6.61 10.02
C LEU A 170 -43.38 7.14 8.86
N VAL A 171 -44.03 7.71 7.85
CA VAL A 171 -43.38 8.45 6.78
C VAL A 171 -43.63 9.94 6.96
N ASN A 172 -42.59 10.67 7.32
CA ASN A 172 -42.59 12.13 7.37
C ASN A 172 -42.25 12.66 5.97
N ASN A 173 -43.26 12.75 5.11
CA ASN A 173 -43.13 13.46 3.85
C ASN A 173 -43.15 14.96 4.12
N ALA A 174 -42.08 15.61 3.67
CA ALA A 174 -41.75 16.96 4.05
C ALA A 174 -42.15 17.94 2.93
N ILE A 175 -42.47 19.18 3.30
CA ILE A 175 -43.10 20.16 2.40
C ILE A 175 -42.02 20.93 1.64
N LEU A 176 -42.09 20.91 0.30
CA LEU A 176 -41.51 21.99 -0.50
C LEU A 176 -42.36 23.23 -0.19
N ALA A 177 -41.83 24.18 0.59
CA ALA A 177 -42.47 25.49 0.70
C ALA A 177 -42.71 26.00 -0.72
N ASP A 178 -43.86 26.63 -0.98
CA ASP A 178 -44.17 27.16 -2.30
C ASP A 178 -42.95 27.95 -2.80
N ILE A 179 -42.29 27.45 -3.86
CA ILE A 179 -41.01 28.02 -4.32
C ILE A 179 -41.20 29.46 -4.81
N THR A 180 -42.44 29.84 -5.09
CA THR A 180 -42.87 31.19 -5.44
C THR A 180 -42.88 32.15 -4.25
N ASN A 181 -42.89 31.61 -3.01
CA ASN A 181 -42.83 32.35 -1.75
C ASN A 181 -41.49 32.19 -1.02
N THR A 182 -40.53 31.42 -1.56
CA THR A 182 -39.17 31.39 -1.01
C THR A 182 -38.49 32.71 -1.35
N SER A 183 -38.49 33.61 -0.37
CA SER A 183 -37.83 34.91 -0.47
C SER A 183 -36.31 34.73 -0.60
N ASP A 184 -35.66 35.62 -1.35
CA ASP A 184 -34.21 35.72 -1.34
C ASP A 184 -33.72 35.87 0.10
N VAL A 185 -32.56 35.31 0.46
CA VAL A 185 -32.02 35.45 1.83
C VAL A 185 -31.93 36.92 2.27
N LYS A 186 -31.79 37.86 1.34
CA LYS A 186 -31.77 39.31 1.57
C LYS A 186 -33.15 39.91 1.88
N THR A 187 -34.23 39.26 1.49
CA THR A 187 -35.63 39.71 1.69
C THR A 187 -36.44 38.76 2.57
N LEU A 188 -35.84 37.65 3.01
CA LEU A 188 -36.44 36.61 3.83
C LEU A 188 -36.97 37.19 5.14
N GLN A 189 -38.27 37.05 5.38
CA GLN A 189 -38.89 37.45 6.64
C GLN A 189 -38.70 36.36 7.69
N ALA A 190 -38.58 36.77 8.95
CA ALA A 190 -38.44 35.84 10.07
C ALA A 190 -39.60 34.82 10.14
N LYS A 191 -40.81 35.24 9.76
CA LYS A 191 -41.98 34.36 9.69
C LYS A 191 -41.81 33.25 8.66
N ASP A 192 -41.33 33.55 7.46
CA ASP A 192 -41.18 32.56 6.39
C ASP A 192 -40.10 31.52 6.71
N PHE A 193 -38.99 31.97 7.32
CA PHE A 193 -37.95 31.09 7.84
C PHE A 193 -38.46 30.20 8.98
N ASN A 194 -39.28 30.75 9.88
CA ASN A 194 -39.87 29.98 10.97
C ASN A 194 -40.84 28.91 10.45
N ASP A 195 -41.74 29.28 9.53
CA ASP A 195 -42.76 28.38 9.01
C ASP A 195 -42.13 27.17 8.28
N ILE A 196 -41.06 27.38 7.50
CA ILE A 196 -40.37 26.28 6.80
C ILE A 196 -39.55 25.39 7.75
N MET A 197 -38.97 25.96 8.82
CA MET A 197 -38.29 25.20 9.87
C MET A 197 -39.27 24.38 10.69
N VAL A 198 -40.46 24.92 10.98
CA VAL A 198 -41.53 24.17 11.66
C VAL A 198 -41.97 23.00 10.79
N ALA A 199 -42.31 23.26 9.51
CA ALA A 199 -42.81 22.22 8.62
C ALA A 199 -41.81 21.09 8.30
N ASN A 200 -40.53 21.42 8.13
CA ASN A 200 -39.53 20.45 7.66
C ASN A 200 -38.64 19.86 8.76
N VAL A 201 -38.60 20.47 9.95
CA VAL A 201 -37.75 20.00 11.05
C VAL A 201 -38.57 19.72 12.30
N TYR A 202 -39.22 20.73 12.85
CA TYR A 202 -39.91 20.59 14.13
C TYR A 202 -41.06 19.58 14.07
N THR A 203 -41.95 19.69 13.08
CA THR A 203 -43.11 18.82 12.94
C THR A 203 -42.70 17.34 12.72
N PRO A 204 -41.75 17.00 11.81
CA PRO A 204 -41.25 15.62 11.71
C PRO A 204 -40.63 15.08 13.01
N VAL A 205 -39.86 15.89 13.73
CA VAL A 205 -39.25 15.50 15.02
C VAL A 205 -40.34 15.27 16.08
N SER A 206 -41.31 16.17 16.17
CA SER A 206 -42.44 16.04 17.10
C SER A 206 -43.33 14.86 16.76
N LEU A 207 -43.58 14.59 15.47
CA LEU A 207 -44.40 13.47 15.02
C LEU A 207 -43.70 12.14 15.27
N THR A 208 -42.38 12.09 15.07
CA THR A 208 -41.54 10.94 15.44
C THR A 208 -41.62 10.66 16.94
N THR A 209 -41.52 11.69 17.77
CA THR A 209 -41.61 11.56 19.23
C THR A 209 -42.99 11.06 19.66
N ALA A 210 -44.07 11.62 19.12
CA ALA A 210 -45.44 11.18 19.42
C ALA A 210 -45.73 9.76 18.90
N PHE A 211 -45.16 9.38 17.75
CA PHE A 211 -45.26 8.02 17.21
C PHE A 211 -44.61 6.98 18.12
N MET A 212 -43.48 7.30 18.76
CA MET A 212 -42.72 6.34 19.58
C MET A 212 -43.50 5.79 20.79
N GLU A 213 -44.53 6.49 21.26
CA GLU A 213 -45.44 6.01 22.31
C GLU A 213 -46.41 4.93 21.81
N HIS A 214 -46.66 4.90 20.50
CA HIS A 214 -47.60 4.01 19.82
C HIS A 214 -46.92 3.07 18.81
N ALA A 215 -45.59 3.08 18.75
CA ALA A 215 -44.82 2.16 17.94
C ALA A 215 -44.92 0.72 18.51
N PRO A 216 -44.76 -0.33 17.67
CA PRO A 216 -44.69 -1.68 18.17
C PRO A 216 -43.52 -1.83 19.15
N LYS A 217 -43.63 -2.79 20.07
CA LYS A 217 -42.60 -3.08 21.08
C LYS A 217 -41.23 -3.30 20.44
N TYR A 218 -41.19 -3.90 19.25
CA TYR A 218 -39.99 -4.01 18.42
C TYR A 218 -40.32 -3.76 16.95
N GLY A 219 -39.41 -3.12 16.21
CA GLY A 219 -39.45 -3.10 14.74
C GLY A 219 -40.21 -1.94 14.08
N GLY A 220 -40.47 -0.83 14.80
CA GLY A 220 -41.06 0.38 14.20
C GLY A 220 -40.13 1.02 13.16
N ARG A 221 -40.71 1.66 12.13
CA ARG A 221 -39.97 2.28 11.02
C ARG A 221 -40.33 3.76 10.91
N VAL A 222 -39.32 4.63 10.95
CA VAL A 222 -39.47 6.07 10.70
C VAL A 222 -38.66 6.43 9.46
N ILE A 223 -39.33 6.98 8.45
CA ILE A 223 -38.73 7.33 7.17
C ILE A 223 -39.02 8.80 6.88
N ASN A 224 -37.97 9.62 6.87
CA ASN A 224 -38.05 11.05 6.62
C ASN A 224 -37.76 11.33 5.14
N ILE A 225 -38.66 12.03 4.44
CA ILE A 225 -38.38 12.48 3.08
C ILE A 225 -37.55 13.76 3.14
N SER A 226 -36.26 13.61 2.87
CA SER A 226 -35.27 14.69 2.83
C SER A 226 -35.09 15.19 1.39
N SER A 227 -34.03 15.92 1.09
CA SER A 227 -33.69 16.33 -0.28
C SER A 227 -32.19 16.34 -0.49
N ILE A 228 -31.75 16.12 -1.73
CA ILE A 228 -30.35 16.35 -2.10
C ILE A 228 -29.89 17.79 -1.82
N ALA A 229 -30.82 18.75 -1.80
CA ALA A 229 -30.56 20.11 -1.33
C ALA A 229 -30.04 20.16 0.12
N GLY A 230 -30.31 19.16 0.97
CA GLY A 230 -29.72 19.05 2.30
C GLY A 230 -28.24 18.66 2.33
N ARG A 231 -27.66 18.31 1.18
CA ARG A 231 -26.32 17.72 1.06
C ARG A 231 -25.36 18.55 0.23
N VAL A 232 -25.85 19.58 -0.46
CA VAL A 232 -25.07 20.46 -1.33
C VAL A 232 -25.27 21.92 -0.92
N GLY A 233 -24.33 22.79 -1.32
CA GLY A 233 -24.46 24.23 -1.12
C GLY A 233 -25.46 24.83 -2.11
N ASN A 234 -26.61 25.30 -1.63
CA ASN A 234 -27.69 25.84 -2.48
C ASN A 234 -27.63 27.37 -2.63
N PRO A 235 -27.89 27.91 -3.83
CA PRO A 235 -28.09 29.33 -4.02
C PRO A 235 -29.44 29.81 -3.44
N SER A 236 -29.57 31.13 -3.30
CA SER A 236 -30.86 31.77 -3.05
C SER A 236 -31.83 31.47 -4.21
N PRO A 237 -33.13 31.19 -3.97
CA PRO A 237 -33.83 31.17 -2.67
C PRO A 237 -33.90 29.80 -1.97
N ILE A 238 -33.28 28.74 -2.52
CA ILE A 238 -33.35 27.35 -2.00
C ILE A 238 -32.50 27.14 -0.75
N MET A 239 -31.61 28.08 -0.42
CA MET A 239 -30.71 28.05 0.74
C MET A 239 -31.39 27.63 2.05
N THR A 240 -32.50 28.27 2.41
CA THR A 240 -33.25 27.96 3.65
C THR A 240 -33.86 26.57 3.61
N TYR A 241 -34.42 26.17 2.47
CA TYR A 241 -34.99 24.83 2.29
C TYR A 241 -33.92 23.75 2.46
N GLY A 242 -32.76 23.88 1.81
CA GLY A 242 -31.64 22.95 1.96
C GLY A 242 -31.17 22.83 3.42
N ALA A 243 -31.06 23.94 4.15
CA ALA A 243 -30.71 23.93 5.57
C ALA A 243 -31.69 23.11 6.42
N THR A 244 -33.00 23.20 6.15
CA THR A 244 -34.02 22.42 6.87
C THR A 244 -33.84 20.90 6.64
N LYS A 245 -33.44 20.49 5.43
CA LYS A 245 -33.23 19.07 5.08
C LYS A 245 -31.95 18.51 5.69
N ALA A 246 -30.89 19.32 5.73
CA ALA A 246 -29.66 18.97 6.46
C ALA A 246 -29.94 18.75 7.96
N ALA A 247 -30.76 19.62 8.56
CA ALA A 247 -31.20 19.48 9.95
C ALA A 247 -32.01 18.20 10.17
N LEU A 248 -32.96 17.89 9.27
CA LEU A 248 -33.77 16.67 9.33
C LEU A 248 -32.92 15.40 9.22
N ASP A 249 -31.92 15.37 8.32
CA ASP A 249 -30.97 14.26 8.19
C ASP A 249 -30.13 14.08 9.47
N SER A 250 -29.72 15.19 10.10
CA SER A 250 -29.00 15.16 11.39
C SER A 250 -29.85 14.59 12.52
N PHE A 251 -31.12 15.01 12.63
CA PHE A 251 -32.05 14.46 13.61
C PHE A 251 -32.30 12.97 13.36
N THR A 252 -32.47 12.55 12.10
CA THR A 252 -32.65 11.15 11.73
C THR A 252 -31.53 10.27 12.28
N ARG A 253 -30.26 10.67 12.09
CA ARG A 253 -29.10 9.96 12.65
C ARG A 253 -29.09 9.94 14.18
N SER A 254 -29.50 11.05 14.80
CA SER A 254 -29.54 11.17 16.26
C SER A 254 -30.62 10.27 16.88
N PHE A 255 -31.80 10.17 16.26
CA PHE A 255 -32.85 9.23 16.68
C PHE A 255 -32.42 7.78 16.47
N ALA A 256 -31.75 7.48 15.35
CA ALA A 256 -31.19 6.16 15.08
C ALA A 256 -30.19 5.73 16.16
N ASP A 257 -29.28 6.61 16.55
CA ASP A 257 -28.29 6.35 17.61
C ASP A 257 -28.96 6.13 18.98
N THR A 258 -29.93 6.98 19.31
CA THR A 258 -30.54 6.98 20.66
C THR A 258 -31.51 5.81 20.86
N PHE A 259 -32.31 5.45 19.86
CA PHE A 259 -33.49 4.58 20.07
C PHE A 259 -33.44 3.24 19.35
N ALA A 260 -32.47 2.99 18.48
CA ALA A 260 -32.37 1.71 17.77
C ALA A 260 -32.00 0.54 18.68
N ALA A 261 -31.14 0.76 19.68
CA ALA A 261 -30.67 -0.28 20.58
C ALA A 261 -31.76 -0.80 21.54
N GLU A 262 -32.71 0.05 21.94
CA GLU A 262 -33.71 -0.28 22.95
C GLU A 262 -34.97 -0.94 22.36
N LYS A 263 -35.41 -0.50 21.17
CA LYS A 263 -36.70 -0.91 20.57
C LYS A 263 -36.57 -1.55 19.18
N GLY A 264 -35.36 -1.76 18.66
CA GLY A 264 -35.16 -2.31 17.30
C GLY A 264 -35.86 -1.50 16.20
N MET A 265 -36.09 -0.21 16.47
CA MET A 265 -36.67 0.73 15.54
C MET A 265 -35.60 1.19 14.56
N THR A 266 -36.00 1.55 13.34
CA THR A 266 -35.09 2.16 12.39
C THR A 266 -35.55 3.56 12.01
N PHE A 267 -34.58 4.46 11.86
CA PHE A 267 -34.79 5.85 11.48
C PHE A 267 -33.91 6.13 10.28
N ASN A 268 -34.53 6.38 9.14
CA ASN A 268 -33.82 6.65 7.89
C ASN A 268 -34.40 7.89 7.22
N SER A 269 -33.61 8.51 6.35
CA SER A 269 -34.09 9.56 5.47
C SER A 269 -33.83 9.19 4.01
N VAL A 270 -34.69 9.67 3.12
CA VAL A 270 -34.53 9.52 1.66
C VAL A 270 -34.33 10.91 1.08
N ALA A 271 -33.10 11.22 0.64
CA ALA A 271 -32.79 12.47 -0.03
C ALA A 271 -33.23 12.41 -1.49
N VAL A 272 -34.34 13.09 -1.78
CA VAL A 272 -34.90 13.15 -3.12
C VAL A 272 -34.32 14.33 -3.90
N GLY A 273 -33.93 14.09 -5.15
CA GLY A 273 -33.68 15.13 -6.15
C GLY A 273 -34.96 15.54 -6.88
N PRO A 274 -34.84 16.33 -7.96
CA PRO A 274 -35.97 16.81 -8.73
C PRO A 274 -36.87 15.66 -9.21
N THR A 275 -38.13 15.70 -8.79
CA THR A 275 -39.13 14.65 -9.01
C THR A 275 -40.38 15.26 -9.64
N GLU A 276 -40.91 14.62 -10.69
CA GLU A 276 -42.10 15.06 -11.39
C GLU A 276 -43.32 15.07 -10.45
N THR A 277 -43.81 16.27 -10.16
CA THR A 277 -44.95 16.55 -9.28
C THR A 277 -45.62 17.83 -9.73
N ASP A 278 -46.91 18.00 -9.41
CA ASP A 278 -47.65 19.25 -9.71
C ASP A 278 -46.96 20.49 -9.13
N ALA A 279 -46.28 20.34 -7.99
CA ALA A 279 -45.52 21.42 -7.35
C ALA A 279 -44.29 21.83 -8.18
N LEU A 280 -43.55 20.85 -8.72
CA LEU A 280 -42.42 21.13 -9.61
C LEU A 280 -42.90 21.69 -10.96
N ALA A 281 -44.01 21.18 -11.51
CA ALA A 281 -44.59 21.69 -12.74
C ALA A 281 -44.98 23.18 -12.61
N LYS A 282 -45.70 23.53 -11.53
CA LYS A 282 -46.06 24.93 -11.22
C LYS A 282 -44.85 25.82 -10.97
N ALA A 283 -43.80 25.28 -10.33
CA ALA A 283 -42.54 26.00 -10.16
C ALA A 283 -41.81 26.27 -11.49
N ARG A 284 -41.84 25.31 -12.43
CA ARG A 284 -41.27 25.46 -13.78
C ARG A 284 -42.03 26.48 -14.62
N GLU A 285 -43.35 26.58 -14.49
CA GLU A 285 -44.14 27.63 -15.19
C GLU A 285 -43.68 29.05 -14.83
N LEU A 286 -43.21 29.27 -13.60
CA LEU A 286 -42.84 30.59 -13.09
C LEU A 286 -41.33 30.88 -13.20
N HIS A 287 -40.49 29.84 -13.13
CA HIS A 287 -39.02 29.96 -13.12
C HIS A 287 -38.32 28.86 -13.94
N ALA A 288 -38.78 28.60 -15.17
CA ALA A 288 -38.31 27.51 -16.03
C ALA A 288 -36.78 27.42 -16.12
N GLU A 289 -36.10 28.53 -16.43
CA GLU A 289 -34.65 28.54 -16.64
C GLU A 289 -33.84 28.18 -15.38
N PHE A 290 -34.28 28.66 -14.21
CA PHE A 290 -33.64 28.34 -12.93
C PHE A 290 -33.88 26.89 -12.53
N ILE A 291 -35.11 26.40 -12.69
CA ILE A 291 -35.49 25.05 -12.31
C ILE A 291 -34.85 24.01 -13.25
N ASP A 292 -34.77 24.29 -14.55
CA ASP A 292 -34.15 23.38 -15.52
C ASP A 292 -32.64 23.27 -15.31
N LYS A 293 -31.95 24.38 -15.01
CA LYS A 293 -30.53 24.36 -14.58
C LYS A 293 -30.37 23.56 -13.29
N GLN A 294 -31.25 23.75 -12.31
CA GLN A 294 -31.23 22.99 -11.05
C GLN A 294 -31.45 21.49 -11.28
N ILE A 295 -32.30 21.09 -12.23
CA ILE A 295 -32.47 19.71 -12.65
C ILE A 295 -31.16 19.15 -13.20
N GLU A 296 -30.55 19.84 -14.15
CA GLU A 296 -29.25 19.45 -14.74
C GLU A 296 -28.14 19.31 -13.68
N TYR A 297 -28.07 20.22 -12.70
CA TYR A 297 -27.07 20.17 -11.63
C TYR A 297 -27.28 19.04 -10.62
N MET A 298 -28.52 18.56 -10.43
CA MET A 298 -28.87 17.63 -9.36
C MET A 298 -29.22 16.22 -9.84
N THR A 299 -29.25 15.95 -11.15
CA THR A 299 -29.59 14.63 -11.71
C THR A 299 -28.43 14.03 -12.53
N VAL A 300 -28.12 12.75 -12.32
CA VAL A 300 -27.20 11.98 -13.17
C VAL A 300 -27.93 11.67 -14.49
N GLY A 301 -27.65 12.44 -15.53
CA GLY A 301 -28.42 12.41 -16.79
C GLY A 301 -29.72 13.22 -16.71
N PRO A 302 -30.31 13.66 -17.84
CA PRO A 302 -31.41 14.64 -17.88
C PRO A 302 -32.78 14.00 -17.60
N ARG A 303 -32.90 13.15 -16.58
CA ARG A 303 -34.17 12.50 -16.20
C ARG A 303 -34.66 13.00 -14.84
N LEU A 304 -35.90 13.48 -14.80
CA LEU A 304 -36.63 13.71 -13.56
C LEU A 304 -36.96 12.37 -12.87
N GLY A 305 -36.86 12.33 -11.54
CA GLY A 305 -37.40 11.21 -10.78
C GLY A 305 -38.92 11.15 -10.91
N ASN A 306 -39.48 9.95 -10.83
CA ASN A 306 -40.93 9.75 -10.70
C ASN A 306 -41.30 9.50 -9.24
N THR A 307 -42.56 9.73 -8.87
CA THR A 307 -43.03 9.46 -7.50
C THR A 307 -42.89 7.98 -7.12
N ASP A 308 -43.03 7.07 -8.08
CA ASP A 308 -42.77 5.63 -7.89
C ASP A 308 -41.29 5.34 -7.57
N ASP A 309 -40.32 6.05 -8.17
CA ASP A 309 -38.89 5.87 -7.90
C ASP A 309 -38.58 6.07 -6.40
N ILE A 310 -39.20 7.08 -5.79
CA ILE A 310 -39.08 7.37 -4.36
C ILE A 310 -39.86 6.33 -3.53
N ALA A 311 -41.04 5.96 -3.99
CA ALA A 311 -41.89 5.01 -3.30
C ALA A 311 -41.27 3.61 -3.17
N TYR A 312 -40.49 3.16 -4.16
CA TYR A 312 -39.74 1.89 -4.08
C TYR A 312 -38.68 1.90 -2.98
N ILE A 313 -37.92 2.99 -2.86
CA ILE A 313 -36.89 3.14 -1.81
C ILE A 313 -37.55 3.15 -0.43
N VAL A 314 -38.64 3.91 -0.28
CA VAL A 314 -39.40 3.99 0.97
C VAL A 314 -40.05 2.64 1.30
N GLY A 315 -40.55 1.91 0.30
CA GLY A 315 -41.10 0.57 0.45
C GLY A 315 -40.08 -0.44 1.00
N PHE A 316 -38.87 -0.44 0.45
CA PHE A 316 -37.77 -1.25 0.97
C PHE A 316 -37.40 -0.91 2.41
N LEU A 317 -37.27 0.39 2.74
CA LEU A 317 -36.94 0.84 4.10
C LEU A 317 -38.05 0.53 5.12
N ALA A 318 -39.31 0.47 4.66
CA ALA A 318 -40.46 0.15 5.48
C ALA A 318 -40.63 -1.36 5.71
N SER A 319 -40.04 -2.20 4.85
CA SER A 319 -40.22 -3.65 4.89
C SER A 319 -39.23 -4.35 5.83
N GLU A 320 -39.40 -5.66 6.01
CA GLU A 320 -38.48 -6.47 6.80
C GLU A 320 -37.09 -6.59 6.15
N GLU A 321 -36.98 -6.49 4.83
CA GLU A 321 -35.71 -6.48 4.11
C GLU A 321 -34.86 -5.24 4.44
N GLY A 322 -35.52 -4.10 4.71
CA GLY A 322 -34.87 -2.88 5.19
C GLY A 322 -34.54 -2.87 6.68
N ARG A 323 -34.83 -3.93 7.46
CA ARG A 323 -34.74 -3.95 8.93
C ARG A 323 -33.35 -3.65 9.52
N TRP A 324 -32.29 -3.77 8.73
CA TRP A 324 -30.91 -3.45 9.16
C TRP A 324 -30.45 -2.06 8.72
N VAL A 325 -31.18 -1.40 7.83
CA VAL A 325 -30.85 -0.04 7.40
C VAL A 325 -31.34 0.92 8.47
N ASN A 326 -30.42 1.59 9.16
CA ASN A 326 -30.71 2.51 10.25
C ASN A 326 -29.71 3.66 10.28
N GLY A 327 -30.18 4.88 10.58
CA GLY A 327 -29.39 6.10 10.53
C GLY A 327 -28.96 6.50 9.12
N ALA A 328 -29.46 5.80 8.10
CA ALA A 328 -29.07 6.04 6.72
C ALA A 328 -29.80 7.26 6.17
N ALA A 329 -29.06 8.08 5.44
CA ALA A 329 -29.63 9.07 4.56
C ALA A 329 -29.44 8.54 3.12
N VAL A 330 -30.44 7.87 2.57
CA VAL A 330 -30.37 7.22 1.25
C VAL A 330 -30.61 8.26 0.15
N SER A 331 -29.68 8.42 -0.79
CA SER A 331 -29.88 9.29 -1.96
C SER A 331 -30.72 8.55 -3.01
N ALA A 332 -31.83 9.14 -3.45
CA ALA A 332 -32.64 8.57 -4.54
C ALA A 332 -32.01 8.79 -5.92
N ASN A 333 -31.19 9.84 -6.06
CA ASN A 333 -30.39 10.17 -7.23
C ASN A 333 -29.25 11.09 -6.77
N GLU A 334 -28.00 10.72 -7.02
CA GLU A 334 -26.84 11.52 -6.58
C GLU A 334 -25.82 11.66 -7.72
N TYR A 335 -25.68 12.88 -8.25
CA TYR A 335 -24.54 13.30 -9.08
C TYR A 335 -23.59 14.11 -8.20
N MET A 336 -22.55 13.47 -7.67
CA MET A 336 -21.48 14.16 -6.94
C MET A 336 -20.39 14.59 -7.92
N ASN A 337 -20.68 15.59 -8.74
CA ASN A 337 -19.63 16.44 -9.30
C ASN A 337 -19.31 17.53 -8.28
N GLN A 338 -18.08 17.55 -7.77
CA GLN A 338 -17.40 18.83 -7.58
C GLN A 338 -16.34 18.89 -8.67
N PRO A 339 -16.35 19.95 -9.50
CA PRO A 339 -15.93 21.25 -9.02
C PRO A 339 -16.96 22.37 -9.28
N ARG A 340 -17.07 23.31 -8.33
CA ARG A 340 -17.53 24.68 -8.64
C ARG A 340 -16.41 25.40 -9.40
N SER A 341 -16.33 25.14 -10.69
CA SER A 341 -15.79 26.06 -11.69
C SER A 341 -16.61 25.86 -12.95
N ILE A 342 -17.56 26.76 -13.19
CA ILE A 342 -18.17 27.20 -14.47
C ILE A 342 -19.48 27.92 -14.08
N MET A 343 -19.38 29.23 -13.91
CA MET A 343 -20.45 30.21 -14.19
C MET A 343 -19.78 31.57 -14.40
N GLU A 344 -19.00 31.67 -15.48
CA GLU A 344 -18.80 32.93 -16.19
C GLU A 344 -19.12 32.68 -17.67
N GLY A 345 -20.01 33.50 -18.23
CA GLY A 345 -20.61 33.37 -19.57
C GLY A 345 -21.92 32.59 -19.51
N VAL A 346 -23.10 33.16 -19.74
CA VAL A 346 -23.52 34.13 -20.77
C VAL A 346 -24.73 34.93 -20.25
N ALA A 347 -24.84 36.19 -20.71
CA ALA A 347 -25.96 37.13 -20.62
C ALA A 347 -26.08 38.05 -19.38
N ALA A 348 -25.37 39.19 -19.42
CA ALA A 348 -25.92 40.51 -19.07
C ALA A 348 -24.97 41.65 -19.53
N THR A 349 -24.75 41.77 -20.85
CA THR A 349 -24.51 43.08 -21.45
C THR A 349 -25.85 43.76 -21.59
N ASP A 350 -26.21 44.59 -20.61
CA ASP A 350 -26.92 45.88 -20.74
C ASP A 350 -27.38 46.34 -19.34
N ASN A 351 -27.17 47.63 -19.05
CA ASN A 351 -27.56 48.37 -17.83
C ASN A 351 -26.59 48.47 -16.63
N LEU A 352 -25.32 48.80 -16.88
CA LEU A 352 -24.44 49.40 -15.87
C LEU A 352 -24.05 50.86 -16.22
N THR A 353 -25.06 51.71 -16.38
CA THR A 353 -24.90 53.18 -16.41
C THR A 353 -25.96 53.94 -15.59
N ALA A 354 -26.71 53.26 -14.71
CA ALA A 354 -27.77 53.90 -13.90
C ALA A 354 -27.66 53.74 -12.37
N THR A 355 -26.79 52.87 -11.84
CA THR A 355 -26.75 52.55 -10.39
C THR A 355 -25.50 53.08 -9.67
N ALA A 356 -24.69 53.91 -10.34
CA ALA A 356 -23.56 54.62 -9.73
C ALA A 356 -23.91 56.02 -9.20
N ILE A 357 -25.11 56.55 -9.51
CA ILE A 357 -25.50 57.94 -9.16
C ILE A 357 -26.57 57.99 -8.03
N HIS A 358 -27.19 56.87 -7.64
CA HIS A 358 -28.19 56.86 -6.56
C HIS A 358 -27.63 56.50 -5.16
N LYS A 359 -26.46 55.83 -5.07
CA LYS A 359 -25.84 55.50 -3.78
C LYS A 359 -24.88 56.57 -3.22
N LEU A 360 -24.54 57.59 -4.01
CA LEU A 360 -23.79 58.78 -3.54
C LEU A 360 -24.67 59.93 -3.01
N LYS A 361 -26.01 59.76 -2.98
CA LYS A 361 -26.94 60.75 -2.40
C LYS A 361 -27.56 60.33 -1.05
N ILE A 362 -27.45 59.06 -0.66
CA ILE A 362 -28.02 58.55 0.62
C ILE A 362 -27.01 58.65 1.77
N LEU A 363 -25.69 58.66 1.48
CA LEU A 363 -24.63 58.88 2.48
C LEU A 363 -24.47 60.36 2.91
N ARG A 364 -25.19 61.30 2.28
CA ARG A 364 -25.16 62.73 2.62
C ARG A 364 -26.31 63.20 3.53
N ASN A 365 -27.33 62.37 3.78
CA ASN A 365 -28.52 62.76 4.55
C ASN A 365 -28.65 62.12 5.95
N VAL A 366 -27.68 61.30 6.38
CA VAL A 366 -27.63 60.78 7.77
C VAL A 366 -26.57 61.52 8.62
N PHE A 367 -25.63 62.21 8.00
CA PHE A 367 -24.77 63.18 8.67
C PHE A 367 -25.39 64.57 8.57
N MET A 368 -25.83 65.11 9.72
CA MET A 368 -26.34 66.47 9.98
C MET A 368 -27.86 66.60 10.15
N ARG A 369 -28.35 66.41 11.39
CA ARG A 369 -29.02 67.50 12.17
C ARG A 369 -29.45 67.02 13.57
N LYS A 370 -28.85 67.70 14.58
CA LYS A 370 -29.33 68.01 15.95
C LYS A 370 -29.57 66.79 16.86
N THR A 371 -28.78 66.50 17.90
CA THR A 371 -28.46 67.38 19.05
C THR A 371 -27.19 66.92 19.83
N SER A 372 -26.33 67.89 20.18
CA SER A 372 -25.34 67.97 21.29
C SER A 372 -24.34 66.81 21.60
N PRO A 373 -23.02 67.07 21.56
CA PRO A 373 -21.98 66.05 21.73
C PRO A 373 -21.39 65.99 23.15
N HIS A 374 -22.21 65.94 24.22
CA HIS A 374 -21.69 65.79 25.61
C HIS A 374 -22.43 64.82 26.55
N THR A 375 -23.36 63.98 26.08
CA THR A 375 -24.07 63.01 26.97
C THR A 375 -23.98 61.54 26.53
N ILE A 376 -23.49 61.23 25.32
CA ILE A 376 -23.41 59.82 24.82
C ILE A 376 -22.01 59.19 25.02
N THR A 377 -20.99 59.97 25.36
CA THR A 377 -19.65 59.44 25.70
C THR A 377 -19.54 58.96 27.16
N ARG A 378 -20.54 59.21 28.02
CA ARG A 378 -20.58 58.71 29.41
C ARG A 378 -21.40 57.43 29.63
N TYR A 379 -22.22 57.00 28.67
CA TYR A 379 -22.98 55.74 28.78
C TYR A 379 -22.37 54.55 28.03
N PHE A 380 -21.56 54.79 26.98
CA PHE A 380 -20.89 53.70 26.24
C PHE A 380 -19.52 53.28 26.83
N HIS A 381 -18.87 54.12 27.65
CA HIS A 381 -17.62 53.75 28.33
C HIS A 381 -17.81 53.02 29.67
N SER A 382 -19.00 53.03 30.27
CA SER A 382 -19.27 52.38 31.58
C SER A 382 -19.89 50.97 31.48
N ALA A 383 -20.36 50.54 30.30
CA ALA A 383 -20.98 49.22 30.12
C ALA A 383 -20.03 48.17 29.49
N MET A 384 -19.05 48.60 28.69
CA MET A 384 -18.11 47.69 28.02
C MET A 384 -16.94 47.25 28.91
N TYR A 385 -16.60 48.02 29.95
CA TYR A 385 -15.60 47.65 30.97
C TYR A 385 -16.16 46.75 32.09
N LYS A 386 -17.50 46.58 32.19
CA LYS A 386 -18.13 45.67 33.17
C LYS A 386 -18.52 44.31 32.59
N TYR A 387 -18.54 44.14 31.27
CA TYR A 387 -18.80 42.84 30.62
C TYR A 387 -17.50 42.05 30.34
N LEU A 388 -16.36 42.74 30.19
CA LEU A 388 -15.03 42.13 30.02
C LEU A 388 -14.33 41.76 31.34
N ALA A 389 -14.89 42.11 32.51
CA ALA A 389 -14.36 41.73 33.82
C ALA A 389 -15.07 40.50 34.45
N TYR A 390 -16.11 39.96 33.81
CA TYR A 390 -16.89 38.82 34.35
C TYR A 390 -16.55 37.46 33.68
N PHE A 391 -15.91 37.44 32.50
CA PHE A 391 -15.44 36.19 31.89
C PHE A 391 -13.96 35.86 32.12
N SER A 392 -13.22 36.77 32.75
CA SER A 392 -11.83 36.54 33.18
C SER A 392 -11.69 36.02 34.62
N SER A 393 -12.80 35.76 35.32
CA SER A 393 -12.79 35.44 36.77
C SER A 393 -13.56 34.17 37.19
N LEU A 394 -13.99 33.31 36.26
CA LEU A 394 -14.57 31.98 36.57
C LEU A 394 -13.98 30.80 35.79
N HIS A 395 -12.69 30.89 35.44
CA HIS A 395 -11.90 29.73 34.98
C HIS A 395 -10.54 29.61 35.70
N LEU A 396 -10.41 30.28 36.86
CA LEU A 396 -9.16 30.36 37.63
C LEU A 396 -9.36 30.07 39.13
N ARG A 397 -10.37 29.28 39.52
CA ARG A 397 -10.56 28.83 40.92
C ARG A 397 -11.08 27.39 41.15
N ILE A 398 -10.99 26.48 40.18
CA ILE A 398 -11.04 25.02 40.45
C ILE A 398 -10.08 24.29 39.51
N VAL A 399 -8.77 24.50 39.63
CA VAL A 399 -7.72 23.47 39.45
C VAL A 399 -6.46 23.97 40.17
N GLN A 400 -6.47 23.97 41.49
CA GLN A 400 -5.25 23.93 42.31
C GLN A 400 -5.56 23.14 43.57
N ARG A 401 -5.36 21.82 43.51
CA ARG A 401 -4.81 20.95 44.57
C ARG A 401 -4.96 19.47 44.18
N THR A 402 -4.11 19.03 43.25
CA THR A 402 -3.51 17.69 43.33
C THR A 402 -2.20 17.72 42.57
N LYS A 403 -1.12 17.52 43.33
CA LYS A 403 0.28 17.57 42.91
C LYS A 403 0.57 16.46 41.90
N TYR A 404 1.14 16.80 40.75
CA TYR A 404 2.08 15.93 40.05
C TYR A 404 3.38 16.71 39.88
N GLY A 405 4.42 16.19 40.54
CA GLY A 405 5.73 16.82 40.62
C GLY A 405 6.51 16.69 39.32
N ASP A 406 7.37 17.68 39.13
CA ASP A 406 8.53 17.65 38.24
C ASP A 406 9.27 16.31 38.30
N PHE A 407 9.43 15.67 37.15
CA PHE A 407 10.57 14.78 36.93
C PHE A 407 11.45 15.40 35.84
N ARG A 408 12.38 16.23 36.33
CA ARG A 408 13.65 16.47 35.64
C ARG A 408 14.30 15.12 35.38
N ALA A 409 14.78 14.91 34.16
CA ALA A 409 15.73 13.85 33.85
C ALA A 409 16.92 13.96 34.83
N ALA A 410 17.09 12.96 35.68
CA ALA A 410 18.27 12.86 36.52
C ALA A 410 19.48 12.49 35.64
N PRO A 411 20.69 12.99 35.95
CA PRO A 411 21.89 12.74 35.18
C PRO A 411 22.35 11.28 35.33
N ALA A 412 23.00 10.77 34.30
CA ALA A 412 23.68 9.47 34.31
C ALA A 412 24.66 9.36 35.50
N PRO A 413 24.79 8.19 36.15
CA PRO A 413 25.75 8.00 37.22
C PRO A 413 27.18 7.97 36.69
N ASP A 414 28.04 8.72 37.37
CA ASP A 414 29.48 8.83 37.18
C ASP A 414 30.15 7.47 37.50
N ILE A 415 30.71 6.80 36.48
CA ILE A 415 31.57 5.62 36.64
C ILE A 415 33.00 6.07 36.36
N ARG A 416 33.76 6.36 37.42
CA ARG A 416 35.21 6.49 37.37
C ARG A 416 35.89 5.29 38.03
N ASN A 417 36.86 4.76 37.27
CA ASN A 417 38.03 3.95 37.63
C ASN A 417 37.90 2.41 37.72
N GLY A 418 38.67 1.71 36.87
CA GLY A 418 39.03 0.32 37.12
C GLY A 418 39.58 -0.63 36.02
N SER A 419 40.09 -0.17 34.85
CA SER A 419 41.02 -0.90 33.90
C SER A 419 40.58 -2.23 33.21
N PRO A 420 41.22 -2.69 32.10
CA PRO A 420 41.65 -1.98 30.89
C PRO A 420 41.03 -2.57 29.58
N GLY A 421 40.78 -1.72 28.58
CA GLY A 421 40.88 -2.11 27.16
C GLY A 421 39.61 -2.39 26.34
N ILE A 422 38.81 -1.36 26.05
CA ILE A 422 38.18 -1.15 24.72
C ILE A 422 38.17 0.36 24.46
N ARG A 423 38.95 0.84 23.49
CA ARG A 423 38.87 2.24 23.03
C ARG A 423 37.51 2.45 22.37
N LEU A 424 36.58 3.09 23.08
CA LEU A 424 35.52 3.86 22.44
C LEU A 424 36.21 4.90 21.56
N ILE A 425 36.04 4.78 20.24
CA ILE A 425 36.36 5.86 19.32
C ILE A 425 35.47 7.02 19.76
N SER A 426 36.07 8.01 20.41
CA SER A 426 35.42 9.28 20.68
C SER A 426 34.84 9.77 19.37
N SER A 427 33.53 9.96 19.33
CA SER A 427 32.89 10.73 18.28
C SER A 427 33.61 12.07 18.20
N ASN A 428 34.44 12.23 17.17
CA ASN A 428 34.62 13.55 16.58
C ASN A 428 33.21 13.95 16.16
N MET A 429 32.51 14.70 17.02
CA MET A 429 31.38 15.49 16.55
C MET A 429 31.94 16.29 15.40
N GLN A 430 31.49 15.98 14.18
CA GLN A 430 31.72 16.89 13.08
C GLN A 430 31.24 18.27 13.55
N PRO A 431 31.99 19.35 13.26
CA PRO A 431 31.50 20.69 13.53
C PRO A 431 30.08 20.81 12.96
N PRO A 432 29.17 21.56 13.62
CA PRO A 432 27.79 21.68 13.15
C PRO A 432 27.80 22.01 11.66
N PRO A 433 27.01 21.31 10.83
CA PRO A 433 27.03 21.49 9.39
C PRO A 433 26.86 22.99 9.11
N ARG A 434 27.73 23.52 8.25
CA ARG A 434 27.65 24.91 7.82
C ARG A 434 26.24 25.12 7.27
N LYS A 435 25.41 25.88 7.99
CA LYS A 435 24.06 26.22 7.54
C LYS A 435 24.21 26.94 6.21
N LEU A 436 23.69 26.33 5.15
CA LEU A 436 23.71 26.89 3.81
C LEU A 436 22.79 28.10 3.74
N VAL A 437 21.65 28.02 4.43
CA VAL A 437 20.60 29.04 4.41
C VAL A 437 20.15 29.43 5.82
N ASN A 438 19.81 30.70 6.01
CA ASN A 438 19.21 31.20 7.24
C ASN A 438 17.69 31.03 7.20
N VAL A 439 17.19 29.97 7.83
CA VAL A 439 15.78 29.57 7.77
C VAL A 439 14.84 30.68 8.25
N ASP A 440 15.11 31.31 9.40
CA ASP A 440 14.24 32.35 9.96
C ASP A 440 14.15 33.57 9.04
N GLN A 441 15.31 34.03 8.55
CA GLN A 441 15.38 35.16 7.63
C GLN A 441 14.62 34.91 6.32
N ILE A 442 14.68 33.69 5.77
CA ILE A 442 13.96 33.34 4.55
C ILE A 442 12.46 33.27 4.81
N ILE A 443 12.03 32.69 5.95
CA ILE A 443 10.60 32.68 6.30
C ILE A 443 10.07 34.10 6.51
N GLU A 444 10.86 35.04 7.02
CA GLU A 444 10.44 36.44 7.16
C GLU A 444 10.39 37.18 5.81
N ASN A 445 11.36 36.94 4.92
CA ASN A 445 11.53 37.73 3.70
C ASN A 445 10.87 37.14 2.44
N ALA A 446 10.66 35.82 2.39
CA ALA A 446 10.04 35.17 1.23
C ALA A 446 8.55 35.50 1.16
N THR A 447 8.08 35.75 -0.06
CA THR A 447 6.66 35.89 -0.37
C THR A 447 5.92 34.57 -0.12
N LEU A 448 4.59 34.65 0.03
CA LEU A 448 3.76 33.45 0.19
C LEU A 448 3.93 32.47 -0.99
N ALA A 449 4.05 32.98 -2.22
CA ALA A 449 4.25 32.16 -3.41
C ALA A 449 5.59 31.42 -3.40
N GLU A 450 6.68 32.09 -3.00
CA GLU A 450 8.00 31.44 -2.84
C GLU A 450 7.98 30.38 -1.73
N LYS A 451 7.25 30.63 -0.64
CA LYS A 451 7.08 29.62 0.42
C LYS A 451 6.28 28.42 -0.05
N VAL A 452 5.23 28.63 -0.84
CA VAL A 452 4.42 27.55 -1.42
C VAL A 452 5.22 26.74 -2.44
N SER A 453 6.05 27.37 -3.27
CA SER A 453 6.85 26.65 -4.26
C SER A 453 7.89 25.72 -3.63
N LEU A 454 8.44 26.07 -2.46
CA LEU A 454 9.30 25.16 -1.68
C LEU A 454 8.60 23.86 -1.27
N LEU A 455 7.27 23.85 -1.20
CA LEU A 455 6.51 22.69 -0.73
C LEU A 455 6.33 21.63 -1.83
N ALA A 456 6.91 21.78 -3.01
CA ALA A 456 6.86 20.76 -4.04
C ALA A 456 8.23 20.57 -4.72
N GLY A 457 8.42 19.39 -5.32
CA GLY A 457 9.53 19.16 -6.25
C GLY A 457 9.41 20.02 -7.50
N SER A 458 10.55 20.40 -8.08
CA SER A 458 10.60 21.06 -9.39
C SER A 458 10.48 20.06 -10.54
N ASP A 459 10.93 18.82 -10.31
CA ASP A 459 10.84 17.69 -11.22
C ASP A 459 10.74 16.37 -10.42
N PHE A 460 10.95 15.23 -11.08
CA PHE A 460 10.90 13.91 -10.44
C PHE A 460 11.85 13.73 -9.24
N TRP A 461 13.00 14.40 -9.26
CA TRP A 461 14.13 14.10 -8.39
C TRP A 461 14.57 15.29 -7.54
N HIS A 462 14.20 16.52 -7.89
CA HIS A 462 14.73 17.72 -7.28
C HIS A 462 13.67 18.48 -6.47
N SER A 463 14.07 18.98 -5.29
CA SER A 463 13.31 20.01 -4.60
C SER A 463 13.39 21.35 -5.34
N THR A 464 12.38 22.19 -5.20
CA THR A 464 12.36 23.52 -5.84
C THR A 464 13.43 24.46 -5.25
N PRO A 465 14.32 25.07 -6.07
CA PRO A 465 15.27 26.08 -5.62
C PRO A 465 14.61 27.46 -5.42
N LEU A 466 15.20 28.31 -4.58
CA LEU A 466 14.91 29.75 -4.50
C LEU A 466 16.21 30.55 -4.68
N PRO A 467 16.62 30.87 -5.91
CA PRO A 467 17.89 31.54 -6.18
C PRO A 467 18.05 32.89 -5.48
N GLN A 468 16.97 33.67 -5.38
CA GLN A 468 16.97 34.98 -4.70
C GLN A 468 17.31 34.90 -3.21
N HIS A 469 17.06 33.73 -2.60
CA HIS A 469 17.33 33.44 -1.19
C HIS A 469 18.52 32.48 -1.01
N ASN A 470 19.28 32.20 -2.07
CA ASN A 470 20.38 31.22 -2.11
C ASN A 470 19.98 29.79 -1.67
N VAL A 471 18.73 29.38 -1.91
CA VAL A 471 18.27 28.01 -1.65
C VAL A 471 18.52 27.16 -2.90
N PRO A 472 19.41 26.15 -2.87
CA PRO A 472 19.63 25.26 -4.01
C PRO A 472 18.52 24.21 -4.14
N ALA A 473 18.51 23.53 -5.28
CA ALA A 473 17.74 22.31 -5.46
C ALA A 473 18.46 21.13 -4.79
N ILE A 474 17.71 20.30 -4.06
CA ILE A 474 18.22 19.08 -3.44
C ILE A 474 17.78 17.89 -4.27
N LYS A 475 18.75 17.09 -4.70
CA LYS A 475 18.53 15.91 -5.54
C LYS A 475 18.30 14.65 -4.70
N CYS A 476 17.25 13.91 -5.05
CA CYS A 476 16.89 12.60 -4.52
C CYS A 476 17.12 11.50 -5.57
N THR A 477 17.26 10.26 -5.13
CA THR A 477 17.38 9.08 -6.00
C THR A 477 16.82 7.84 -5.32
N ASP A 478 16.10 7.01 -6.07
CA ASP A 478 15.84 5.62 -5.65
C ASP A 478 17.12 4.77 -5.77
N GLY A 479 17.21 3.61 -5.13
CA GLY A 479 16.29 3.04 -4.15
C GLY A 479 17.00 2.07 -3.20
N PRO A 480 16.26 1.22 -2.46
CA PRO A 480 16.77 0.55 -1.26
C PRO A 480 17.90 -0.48 -1.48
N ASN A 481 18.20 -0.84 -2.71
CA ASN A 481 19.26 -1.78 -3.10
C ASN A 481 20.22 -1.22 -4.16
N GLY A 482 20.31 0.11 -4.29
CA GLY A 482 21.30 0.79 -5.12
C GLY A 482 20.89 2.20 -5.50
N VAL A 483 21.73 2.94 -6.23
CA VAL A 483 21.52 4.37 -6.50
C VAL A 483 21.29 4.58 -7.99
N ARG A 484 20.02 4.60 -8.44
CA ARG A 484 19.68 4.69 -9.88
C ARG A 484 20.14 6.00 -10.52
N GLY A 485 20.06 7.11 -9.79
CA GLY A 485 20.22 8.46 -10.33
C GLY A 485 18.89 9.10 -10.72
N SER A 486 18.98 10.20 -11.45
CA SER A 486 17.87 11.06 -11.86
C SER A 486 17.36 10.80 -13.27
N ARG A 487 17.65 9.63 -13.86
CA ARG A 487 17.24 9.30 -15.23
C ARG A 487 16.55 7.95 -15.34
N PHE A 488 15.48 7.88 -16.13
CA PHE A 488 14.88 6.64 -16.60
C PHE A 488 15.37 6.27 -17.99
N PHE A 489 15.50 7.25 -18.89
CA PHE A 489 16.06 7.02 -20.21
C PHE A 489 17.60 7.05 -20.17
N ASN A 490 18.22 5.94 -20.59
CA ASN A 490 19.68 5.75 -20.62
C ASN A 490 20.39 6.14 -19.30
N PRO A 491 20.02 5.54 -18.16
CA PRO A 491 20.59 5.90 -16.87
C PRO A 491 22.08 5.56 -16.79
N VAL A 492 22.82 6.35 -16.02
CA VAL A 492 24.22 6.05 -15.68
C VAL A 492 24.24 4.79 -14.82
N PRO A 493 25.04 3.76 -15.17
CA PRO A 493 25.12 2.53 -14.39
C PRO A 493 25.49 2.77 -12.92
N ALA A 494 25.04 1.89 -12.03
CA ALA A 494 25.29 1.97 -10.59
C ALA A 494 25.56 0.59 -9.97
N LEU A 495 26.00 0.59 -8.72
CA LEU A 495 26.10 -0.65 -7.95
C LEU A 495 24.71 -1.10 -7.47
N CYS A 496 24.35 -2.34 -7.77
CA CYS A 496 23.19 -3.02 -7.22
C CYS A 496 23.66 -3.98 -6.11
N ILE A 497 23.21 -3.74 -4.87
CA ILE A 497 23.43 -4.63 -3.72
C ILE A 497 22.27 -5.66 -3.63
N PRO A 498 22.36 -6.72 -2.80
CA PRO A 498 21.25 -7.65 -2.62
C PRO A 498 19.94 -6.95 -2.26
N CYS A 499 18.81 -7.56 -2.64
CA CYS A 499 17.49 -7.03 -2.28
C CYS A 499 17.27 -7.01 -0.76
N GLY A 500 16.26 -6.25 -0.31
CA GLY A 500 15.96 -6.06 1.11
C GLY A 500 15.82 -7.39 1.87
N SER A 501 15.13 -8.38 1.31
CA SER A 501 15.00 -9.70 1.95
C SER A 501 16.33 -10.48 1.98
N GLY A 502 17.18 -10.35 0.96
CA GLY A 502 18.54 -10.88 0.99
C GLY A 502 19.38 -10.24 2.09
N LEU A 503 19.34 -8.91 2.20
CA LEU A 503 19.99 -8.17 3.29
C LEU A 503 19.43 -8.57 4.67
N GLY A 504 18.12 -8.80 4.75
CA GLY A 504 17.43 -9.35 5.92
C GLY A 504 18.00 -10.70 6.33
N ALA A 505 18.30 -11.55 5.35
CA ALA A 505 18.86 -12.88 5.58
C ALA A 505 20.29 -12.85 6.14
N THR A 506 20.99 -11.72 6.08
CA THR A 506 22.34 -11.61 6.67
C THR A 506 22.32 -11.62 8.19
N TRP A 507 21.27 -11.08 8.84
CA TRP A 507 21.19 -10.82 10.28
C TRP A 507 22.44 -10.11 10.84
N ASN A 508 23.05 -9.22 10.03
CA ASN A 508 24.37 -8.65 10.32
C ASN A 508 24.32 -7.11 10.26
N PRO A 509 23.98 -6.41 11.37
CA PRO A 509 23.86 -4.97 11.39
C PRO A 509 25.17 -4.25 11.02
N GLU A 510 26.33 -4.82 11.36
CA GLU A 510 27.63 -4.24 11.01
C GLU A 510 27.87 -4.25 9.50
N LEU A 511 27.55 -5.36 8.84
CA LEU A 511 27.66 -5.48 7.38
C LEU A 511 26.63 -4.60 6.66
N ILE A 512 25.42 -4.49 7.21
CA ILE A 512 24.37 -3.62 6.67
C ILE A 512 24.74 -2.14 6.82
N GLU A 513 25.43 -1.75 7.89
CA GLU A 513 25.98 -0.40 8.03
C GLU A 513 27.06 -0.11 6.97
N GLN A 514 27.91 -1.09 6.66
CA GLN A 514 28.88 -0.98 5.54
C GLN A 514 28.18 -0.88 4.19
N ALA A 515 27.08 -1.61 3.97
CA ALA A 515 26.24 -1.45 2.78
C ALA A 515 25.68 -0.02 2.66
N GLY A 516 25.25 0.59 3.77
CA GLY A 516 24.83 1.98 3.79
C GLY A 516 25.96 2.95 3.44
N GLN A 517 27.17 2.72 3.95
CA GLN A 517 28.35 3.54 3.59
C GLN A 517 28.66 3.45 2.10
N LEU A 518 28.52 2.25 1.53
CA LEU A 518 28.68 2.00 0.11
C LEU A 518 27.64 2.75 -0.73
N LEU A 519 26.36 2.68 -0.33
CA LEU A 519 25.28 3.43 -0.98
C LEU A 519 25.50 4.95 -0.90
N SER A 520 26.04 5.47 0.20
CA SER A 520 26.40 6.90 0.29
C SER A 520 27.51 7.29 -0.69
N LYS A 521 28.51 6.43 -0.93
CA LYS A 521 29.52 6.67 -1.98
C LYS A 521 28.91 6.63 -3.39
N GLU A 522 27.91 5.79 -3.62
CA GLU A 522 27.18 5.76 -4.90
C GLU A 522 26.30 7.01 -5.08
N CYS A 523 25.66 7.51 -4.00
CA CYS A 523 24.95 8.80 -4.01
C CYS A 523 25.87 9.96 -4.36
N ASP A 524 27.09 9.99 -3.82
CA ASP A 524 28.13 10.96 -4.15
C ASP A 524 28.38 10.99 -5.67
N ALA A 525 28.67 9.83 -6.26
CA ALA A 525 28.90 9.67 -7.69
C ALA A 525 27.67 10.02 -8.56
N LYS A 526 26.45 9.84 -8.04
CA LYS A 526 25.20 10.20 -8.73
C LYS A 526 24.74 11.63 -8.44
N GLY A 527 25.52 12.43 -7.72
CA GLY A 527 25.16 13.80 -7.35
C GLY A 527 23.93 13.91 -6.44
N ALA A 528 23.56 12.82 -5.75
CA ALA A 528 22.32 12.73 -4.98
C ALA A 528 22.56 12.99 -3.49
N HIS A 529 21.73 13.88 -2.93
CA HIS A 529 21.81 14.28 -1.53
C HIS A 529 20.96 13.37 -0.63
N VAL A 530 19.90 12.79 -1.20
CA VAL A 530 18.95 11.93 -0.50
C VAL A 530 18.82 10.59 -1.21
N TRP A 531 19.06 9.52 -0.46
CA TRP A 531 18.80 8.15 -0.87
C TRP A 531 17.40 7.75 -0.42
N LEU A 532 16.53 7.38 -1.37
CA LEU A 532 15.14 7.00 -1.10
C LEU A 532 15.03 5.55 -0.60
N GLY A 533 15.57 5.30 0.59
CA GLY A 533 15.52 4.03 1.30
C GLY A 533 15.96 4.19 2.77
N PRO A 534 15.87 3.12 3.58
CA PRO A 534 15.44 1.77 3.19
C PRO A 534 13.92 1.61 3.17
N THR A 535 13.45 0.54 2.52
CA THR A 535 12.05 0.08 2.61
C THR A 535 11.91 -0.91 3.77
N VAL A 536 10.98 -0.68 4.70
CA VAL A 536 10.84 -1.44 5.96
C VAL A 536 9.42 -1.91 6.25
N ASN A 537 8.57 -1.96 5.21
CA ASN A 537 7.24 -2.54 5.29
C ASN A 537 7.32 -4.02 5.70
N ILE A 538 6.25 -4.56 6.25
CA ILE A 538 6.26 -5.93 6.80
C ILE A 538 5.86 -6.91 5.70
N ILE A 539 6.64 -7.99 5.56
CA ILE A 539 6.32 -9.08 4.63
C ILE A 539 5.20 -9.94 5.26
N ARG A 540 3.98 -9.40 5.21
CA ARG A 540 2.78 -9.99 5.81
C ARG A 540 2.27 -11.22 5.03
N SER A 541 2.43 -11.18 3.71
CA SER A 541 2.02 -12.21 2.76
C SER A 541 3.21 -12.58 1.87
N PRO A 542 3.36 -13.86 1.50
CA PRO A 542 4.37 -14.25 0.52
C PRO A 542 4.10 -13.64 -0.87
N LEU A 543 2.87 -13.18 -1.14
CA LEU A 543 2.47 -12.65 -2.45
C LEU A 543 2.83 -11.17 -2.67
N ASN A 544 3.34 -10.47 -1.65
CA ASN A 544 3.66 -9.04 -1.74
C ASN A 544 4.62 -8.74 -2.91
N GLY A 545 4.15 -7.93 -3.86
CA GLY A 545 4.91 -7.54 -5.04
C GLY A 545 6.24 -6.84 -4.73
N ARG A 546 6.32 -6.13 -3.59
CA ARG A 546 7.53 -5.46 -3.07
C ARG A 546 8.07 -6.09 -1.79
N GLY A 547 7.66 -7.32 -1.46
CA GLY A 547 8.19 -8.00 -0.28
C GLY A 547 9.71 -8.19 -0.37
N PHE A 548 10.25 -8.44 -1.58
CA PHE A 548 11.70 -8.49 -1.86
C PHE A 548 12.46 -7.21 -1.46
N GLU A 549 11.78 -6.08 -1.44
CA GLU A 549 12.34 -4.75 -1.19
C GLU A 549 12.48 -4.45 0.31
N SER A 550 11.73 -5.16 1.15
CA SER A 550 11.75 -5.02 2.61
C SER A 550 12.59 -6.11 3.29
N PHE A 551 12.98 -5.92 4.55
CA PHE A 551 13.91 -6.83 5.21
C PHE A 551 13.29 -8.15 5.68
N SER A 552 12.14 -8.13 6.36
CA SER A 552 11.66 -9.28 7.13
C SER A 552 10.16 -9.23 7.43
N GLU A 553 9.59 -10.39 7.75
CA GLU A 553 8.27 -10.49 8.42
C GLU A 553 8.34 -10.08 9.91
N ASP A 554 9.53 -10.04 10.50
CA ASP A 554 9.74 -9.68 11.90
C ASP A 554 10.10 -8.17 12.04
N PRO A 555 9.30 -7.42 12.81
CA PRO A 555 9.50 -5.98 12.96
C PRO A 555 10.78 -5.59 13.70
N HIS A 556 11.27 -6.43 14.62
CA HIS A 556 12.50 -6.15 15.35
C HIS A 556 13.72 -6.32 14.45
N LEU A 557 13.78 -7.41 13.66
CA LEU A 557 14.83 -7.60 12.66
C LEU A 557 14.83 -6.45 11.64
N SER A 558 13.67 -6.13 11.06
CA SER A 558 13.53 -5.03 10.10
C SER A 558 14.00 -3.69 10.68
N GLY A 559 13.60 -3.36 11.91
CA GLY A 559 14.00 -2.11 12.58
C GLY A 559 15.50 -2.01 12.84
N MET A 560 16.13 -3.09 13.32
CA MET A 560 17.57 -3.11 13.61
C MET A 560 18.43 -2.97 12.36
N LEU A 561 18.07 -3.64 11.26
CA LEU A 561 18.78 -3.53 9.99
C LEU A 561 18.54 -2.19 9.30
N ALA A 562 17.32 -1.65 9.40
CA ALA A 562 17.01 -0.30 8.93
C ALA A 562 17.84 0.77 9.66
N ALA A 563 17.97 0.66 10.99
CA ALA A 563 18.80 1.57 11.76
C ALA A 563 20.27 1.51 11.28
N ALA A 564 20.80 0.31 11.05
CA ALA A 564 22.16 0.11 10.58
C ALA A 564 22.42 0.73 9.20
N ILE A 565 21.59 0.44 8.20
CA ILE A 565 21.79 0.96 6.85
C ILE A 565 21.67 2.49 6.82
N ILE A 566 20.74 3.07 7.59
CA ILE A 566 20.59 4.52 7.73
C ILE A 566 21.83 5.16 8.35
N ARG A 567 22.41 4.58 9.41
CA ARG A 567 23.67 5.09 9.97
C ARG A 567 24.78 5.07 8.93
N GLY A 568 24.87 3.99 8.17
CA GLY A 568 25.83 3.84 7.08
C GLY A 568 25.69 4.93 6.04
N VAL A 569 24.48 5.15 5.53
CA VAL A 569 24.19 6.18 4.51
C VAL A 569 24.48 7.58 5.05
N GLN A 570 24.03 7.88 6.27
CA GLN A 570 24.21 9.20 6.88
C GLN A 570 25.64 9.48 7.35
N SER A 571 26.51 8.48 7.42
CA SER A 571 27.90 8.62 7.91
C SER A 571 28.76 9.61 7.10
N ARG A 572 28.37 9.90 5.85
CA ARG A 572 29.08 10.83 4.95
C ARG A 572 28.22 12.03 4.53
N GLY A 573 27.09 12.26 5.19
CA GLY A 573 26.20 13.41 4.97
C GLY A 573 25.04 13.18 3.99
N THR A 574 25.00 12.06 3.26
CA THR A 574 23.82 11.67 2.47
C THR A 574 22.63 11.40 3.40
N LEU A 575 21.46 11.94 3.10
CA LEU A 575 20.26 11.67 3.89
C LEU A 575 19.59 10.37 3.46
N ALA A 576 19.04 9.61 4.41
CA ALA A 576 18.22 8.43 4.13
C ALA A 576 16.73 8.77 4.27
N ALA A 577 15.90 8.30 3.35
CA ALA A 577 14.44 8.41 3.38
C ALA A 577 13.79 7.07 3.76
N LEU A 578 13.51 6.90 5.05
CA LEU A 578 12.86 5.70 5.57
C LEU A 578 11.44 5.56 4.97
N LYS A 579 11.08 4.38 4.43
CA LYS A 579 9.81 4.22 3.69
C LYS A 579 9.17 2.83 3.82
N HIS A 580 7.88 2.65 3.51
CA HIS A 580 6.84 3.68 3.36
C HIS A 580 5.99 3.70 4.62
N PHE A 581 5.89 4.85 5.26
CA PHE A 581 5.21 5.03 6.54
C PHE A 581 3.71 5.27 6.32
N VAL A 582 2.80 4.34 6.61
CA VAL A 582 3.03 2.98 7.12
C VAL A 582 1.99 2.01 6.51
N ALA A 583 2.25 0.72 6.64
CA ALA A 583 1.38 -0.38 6.21
C ALA A 583 1.11 -0.48 4.69
N ASN A 584 2.10 -0.09 3.87
CA ASN A 584 2.11 -0.40 2.44
C ASN A 584 2.65 -1.81 2.19
N ASP A 585 1.94 -2.81 2.70
CA ASP A 585 2.40 -4.21 2.72
C ASP A 585 1.84 -5.04 1.53
N GLN A 586 1.25 -4.38 0.53
CA GLN A 586 0.81 -4.93 -0.76
C GLN A 586 0.73 -3.83 -1.83
N GLU A 587 0.71 -4.23 -3.11
CA GLU A 587 0.69 -3.31 -4.25
C GLU A 587 -0.69 -3.12 -4.88
N THR A 588 -1.56 -4.11 -4.76
CA THR A 588 -2.92 -4.10 -5.31
C THR A 588 -3.70 -2.93 -4.75
N GLU A 589 -4.13 -2.03 -5.63
CA GLU A 589 -4.86 -0.79 -5.31
C GLU A 589 -4.16 0.11 -4.28
N LYS A 590 -2.83 0.04 -4.12
CA LYS A 590 -2.09 0.71 -3.03
C LYS A 590 -2.39 2.20 -2.84
N MET A 591 -2.78 2.91 -3.90
CA MET A 591 -3.11 4.34 -3.84
C MET A 591 -4.48 4.65 -3.24
N SER A 592 -5.40 3.69 -3.21
CA SER A 592 -6.78 3.86 -2.74
C SER A 592 -7.17 2.92 -1.61
N LEU A 593 -6.41 1.83 -1.43
CA LEU A 593 -6.67 0.78 -0.46
C LEU A 593 -6.71 1.33 0.96
N ASP A 594 -7.75 0.95 1.68
CA ASP A 594 -7.94 1.29 3.08
C ASP A 594 -7.66 0.11 3.99
N VAL A 595 -6.53 0.20 4.69
CA VAL A 595 -6.07 -0.81 5.64
C VAL A 595 -6.79 -0.64 6.96
N ARG A 596 -7.45 -1.71 7.39
CA ARG A 596 -8.20 -1.81 8.65
C ARG A 596 -7.50 -2.79 9.58
N MET A 597 -6.91 -2.26 10.65
CA MET A 597 -6.18 -3.05 11.65
C MET A 597 -6.48 -2.54 13.07
N SER A 598 -6.12 -3.32 14.07
CA SER A 598 -6.12 -2.89 15.47
C SER A 598 -5.01 -1.87 15.73
N ASP A 599 -5.16 -1.03 16.75
CA ASP A 599 -4.08 -0.13 17.18
C ASP A 599 -2.89 -0.94 17.70
N ARG A 600 -3.16 -2.12 18.25
CA ARG A 600 -2.13 -3.04 18.72
C ARG A 600 -1.24 -3.56 17.60
N ALA A 601 -1.81 -4.07 16.51
CA ALA A 601 -1.06 -4.51 15.33
C ALA A 601 -0.28 -3.33 14.73
N LEU A 602 -0.93 -2.17 14.59
CA LEU A 602 -0.28 -0.95 14.10
C LEU A 602 1.00 -0.64 14.90
N ARG A 603 0.94 -0.74 16.24
CA ARG A 603 2.07 -0.41 17.13
C ARG A 603 3.12 -1.51 17.25
N GLU A 604 2.70 -2.76 17.43
CA GLU A 604 3.60 -3.88 17.74
C GLU A 604 4.23 -4.50 16.48
N VAL A 605 3.63 -4.29 15.30
CA VAL A 605 4.09 -4.88 14.03
C VAL A 605 4.53 -3.80 13.05
N TYR A 606 3.63 -2.92 12.61
CA TYR A 606 3.92 -2.08 11.43
C TYR A 606 4.70 -0.80 11.75
N LEU A 607 4.47 -0.18 12.91
CA LEU A 607 5.22 1.00 13.36
C LEU A 607 6.53 0.64 14.07
N LEU A 608 6.65 -0.56 14.63
CA LEU A 608 7.83 -0.96 15.38
C LEU A 608 9.16 -0.86 14.59
N PRO A 609 9.28 -1.27 13.32
CA PRO A 609 10.53 -1.09 12.58
C PRO A 609 10.87 0.40 12.38
N PHE A 610 9.87 1.26 12.15
CA PHE A 610 10.08 2.71 12.06
C PHE A 610 10.48 3.30 13.40
N GLN A 611 9.85 2.88 14.50
CA GLN A 611 10.19 3.32 15.85
C GLN A 611 11.65 3.00 16.19
N ILE A 612 12.11 1.78 15.89
CA ILE A 612 13.49 1.37 16.13
C ILE A 612 14.45 2.19 15.25
N ALA A 613 14.18 2.31 13.95
CA ALA A 613 15.00 3.09 13.04
C ALA A 613 15.09 4.57 13.48
N LEU A 614 13.97 5.21 13.80
CA LEU A 614 13.93 6.59 14.28
C LEU A 614 14.77 6.79 15.55
N ARG A 615 14.65 5.87 16.52
CA ARG A 615 15.40 5.90 17.78
C ARG A 615 16.90 5.71 17.57
N ASP A 616 17.29 4.75 16.74
CA ASP A 616 18.66 4.21 16.71
C ASP A 616 19.51 4.73 15.54
N SER A 617 18.92 5.49 14.62
CA SER A 617 19.65 6.09 13.49
C SER A 617 19.21 7.51 13.11
N ASN A 618 18.08 8.00 13.63
CA ASN A 618 17.58 9.37 13.41
C ASN A 618 17.60 9.77 11.91
N PRO A 619 16.85 9.06 11.04
CA PRO A 619 16.71 9.46 9.64
C PRO A 619 16.14 10.87 9.55
N ARG A 620 16.68 11.67 8.63
CA ARG A 620 16.22 13.05 8.42
C ARG A 620 14.96 13.15 7.55
N VAL A 621 14.69 12.10 6.79
CA VAL A 621 13.60 12.03 5.82
C VAL A 621 12.82 10.75 6.11
N VAL A 622 11.51 10.84 6.14
CA VAL A 622 10.64 9.67 6.09
C VAL A 622 9.61 9.93 4.98
N MET A 623 9.20 8.87 4.29
CA MET A 623 8.29 8.92 3.16
C MET A 623 6.98 8.25 3.53
N SER A 624 5.88 8.99 3.42
CA SER A 624 4.54 8.47 3.70
C SER A 624 4.13 7.39 2.70
N SER A 625 3.24 6.51 3.12
CA SER A 625 2.69 5.45 2.29
C SER A 625 1.56 5.95 1.39
N TYR A 626 1.31 5.16 0.34
CA TYR A 626 0.24 5.41 -0.60
C TYR A 626 -1.15 5.08 -0.03
N ASN A 627 -1.25 4.09 0.86
CA ASN A 627 -2.53 3.58 1.33
C ASN A 627 -3.20 4.50 2.36
N LYS A 628 -4.44 4.15 2.69
CA LYS A 628 -5.18 4.69 3.82
C LYS A 628 -5.05 3.78 5.03
N ILE A 629 -5.23 4.37 6.21
CA ILE A 629 -5.43 3.65 7.47
C ILE A 629 -6.66 4.24 8.13
N GLY A 630 -7.66 3.39 8.37
CA GLY A 630 -8.88 3.81 9.04
C GLY A 630 -9.76 4.76 8.21
N GLY A 631 -9.59 4.81 6.89
CA GLY A 631 -10.36 5.64 5.96
C GLY A 631 -9.69 6.95 5.53
N LEU A 632 -8.58 7.35 6.15
CA LEU A 632 -7.78 8.51 5.74
C LEU A 632 -6.47 8.06 5.12
N HIS A 633 -6.06 8.71 4.04
CA HIS A 633 -4.71 8.52 3.48
C HIS A 633 -3.68 8.84 4.55
N VAL A 634 -2.60 8.07 4.62
CA VAL A 634 -1.57 8.31 5.65
C VAL A 634 -1.02 9.73 5.53
N SER A 635 -0.85 10.23 4.30
CA SER A 635 -0.47 11.62 4.00
C SER A 635 -1.45 12.69 4.49
N GLU A 636 -2.66 12.33 4.90
CA GLU A 636 -3.71 13.24 5.40
C GLU A 636 -4.07 12.96 6.88
N ASN A 637 -3.45 11.93 7.48
CA ASN A 637 -3.81 11.46 8.80
C ASN A 637 -2.93 12.14 9.86
N SER A 638 -3.43 13.21 10.46
CA SER A 638 -2.70 13.94 11.51
C SER A 638 -2.40 13.07 12.75
N MET A 639 -3.25 12.12 13.11
CA MET A 639 -2.93 11.22 14.21
C MET A 639 -1.65 10.42 13.92
N ILE A 640 -1.48 9.95 12.68
CA ILE A 640 -0.29 9.20 12.26
C ILE A 640 0.91 10.12 12.03
N LEU A 641 0.78 11.13 11.18
CA LEU A 641 1.91 11.98 10.80
C LEU A 641 2.34 12.95 11.89
N GLN A 642 1.41 13.37 12.74
CA GLN A 642 1.63 14.42 13.72
C GLN A 642 1.64 13.79 15.12
N ASP A 643 0.64 13.04 15.56
CA ASP A 643 0.64 12.55 16.95
C ASP A 643 1.57 11.36 17.19
N ILE A 644 1.80 10.52 16.17
CA ILE A 644 2.72 9.37 16.27
C ILE A 644 4.14 9.73 15.83
N LEU A 645 4.29 10.31 14.65
CA LEU A 645 5.60 10.49 14.02
C LEU A 645 6.24 11.87 14.26
N ARG A 646 5.59 12.92 13.72
CA ARG A 646 6.13 14.23 13.28
C ARG A 646 7.26 14.16 12.23
N LYS A 647 6.97 14.80 11.07
CA LYS A 647 7.82 15.21 9.90
C LYS A 647 7.94 14.19 8.75
N GLU A 648 7.22 14.40 7.64
CA GLU A 648 7.16 13.44 6.50
C GLU A 648 6.76 14.03 5.12
N TYR A 649 6.94 13.23 4.05
CA TYR A 649 6.77 13.62 2.62
C TYR A 649 5.75 12.75 1.85
N GLY A 650 5.09 13.30 0.81
CA GLY A 650 4.10 12.65 -0.08
C GLY A 650 2.62 12.98 0.25
N THR A 651 1.76 13.19 -0.77
CA THR A 651 0.35 13.60 -0.58
C THR A 651 -0.62 13.24 -1.73
N TYR A 652 -1.93 13.15 -1.42
CA TYR A 652 -3.05 13.06 -2.35
C TYR A 652 -3.99 14.28 -2.35
N SER A 653 -3.73 15.28 -1.51
CA SER A 653 -4.51 16.51 -1.43
C SER A 653 -3.65 17.73 -1.12
N CYS A 654 -4.26 18.91 -1.28
CA CYS A 654 -3.67 20.17 -0.88
C CYS A 654 -3.87 20.40 0.63
N GLU A 655 -5.10 20.75 1.04
CA GLU A 655 -5.37 21.27 2.37
C GLU A 655 -5.25 20.19 3.46
N GLY A 656 -5.74 18.98 3.17
CA GLY A 656 -5.71 17.84 4.09
C GLY A 656 -4.28 17.51 4.52
N ALA A 657 -3.38 17.33 3.54
CA ALA A 657 -2.00 16.98 3.82
C ALA A 657 -1.15 18.12 4.38
N LEU A 658 -1.35 19.37 3.95
CA LEU A 658 -0.64 20.52 4.53
C LEU A 658 -0.96 20.69 6.03
N ASN A 659 -2.23 20.52 6.39
CA ASN A 659 -2.67 20.56 7.79
C ASN A 659 -2.26 19.30 8.56
N ALA A 660 -2.21 18.14 7.88
CA ALA A 660 -1.72 16.88 8.47
C ALA A 660 -0.19 16.81 8.60
N GLY A 661 0.57 17.74 8.04
CA GLY A 661 2.02 17.86 8.28
C GLY A 661 2.95 17.37 7.19
N VAL A 662 2.46 17.14 5.97
CA VAL A 662 3.33 16.76 4.86
C VAL A 662 4.12 17.98 4.39
N ASP A 663 5.44 17.91 4.48
CA ASP A 663 6.32 19.06 4.24
C ASP A 663 6.58 19.31 2.75
N ILE A 664 6.82 18.27 1.95
CA ILE A 664 7.04 18.35 0.48
C ILE A 664 6.17 17.34 -0.29
N GLU A 665 5.64 17.75 -1.45
CA GLU A 665 5.05 16.89 -2.48
C GLU A 665 6.13 16.51 -3.48
N MET A 666 6.27 15.21 -3.75
CA MET A 666 7.10 14.68 -4.83
C MET A 666 6.25 13.69 -5.66
N PRO A 667 6.49 13.57 -6.97
CA PRO A 667 7.41 14.36 -7.81
C PRO A 667 6.85 15.74 -8.21
N GLY A 668 7.69 16.58 -8.79
CA GLY A 668 7.31 17.79 -9.53
C GLY A 668 6.99 17.55 -11.01
N PRO A 669 6.39 18.54 -11.71
CA PRO A 669 5.82 19.77 -11.15
C PRO A 669 4.61 19.47 -10.25
N SER A 670 4.33 20.36 -9.31
CA SER A 670 3.27 20.17 -8.31
C SER A 670 1.91 19.91 -8.96
N ARG A 671 1.14 18.99 -8.36
CA ARG A 671 -0.27 18.76 -8.74
C ARG A 671 -1.24 19.39 -7.77
N TYR A 672 -0.84 19.48 -6.49
CA TYR A 672 -1.76 19.83 -5.42
C TYR A 672 -1.35 21.06 -4.61
N ARG A 673 -0.19 21.68 -4.84
CA ARG A 673 0.33 22.72 -3.94
C ARG A 673 0.45 24.09 -4.58
N GLU A 674 1.04 24.20 -5.76
CA GLU A 674 1.37 25.53 -6.32
C GLU A 674 0.18 26.49 -6.40
N LYS A 675 -0.87 26.15 -7.15
CA LYS A 675 -2.04 27.04 -7.31
C LYS A 675 -3.04 26.85 -6.18
N GLU A 676 -3.23 25.62 -5.75
CA GLU A 676 -4.24 25.19 -4.81
C GLU A 676 -3.92 25.66 -3.39
N ALA A 677 -2.65 25.66 -2.96
CA ALA A 677 -2.30 26.09 -1.60
C ALA A 677 -2.47 27.60 -1.42
N LEU A 678 -2.18 28.39 -2.45
CA LEU A 678 -2.47 29.83 -2.44
C LEU A 678 -3.96 30.10 -2.29
N ALA A 679 -4.80 29.42 -3.08
CA ALA A 679 -6.24 29.52 -2.97
C ALA A 679 -6.76 29.05 -1.59
N ALA A 680 -6.17 27.98 -1.04
CA ALA A 680 -6.50 27.46 0.28
C ALA A 680 -6.15 28.45 1.41
N VAL A 681 -5.03 29.17 1.29
CA VAL A 681 -4.67 30.23 2.24
C VAL A 681 -5.61 31.42 2.13
N PHE A 682 -5.88 31.92 0.91
CA PHE A 682 -6.78 33.06 0.72
C PHE A 682 -8.24 32.76 1.12
N SER A 683 -8.66 31.50 1.02
CA SER A 683 -9.98 31.05 1.49
C SER A 683 -10.02 30.66 2.98
N GLY A 684 -8.89 30.70 3.69
CA GLY A 684 -8.80 30.39 5.12
C GLY A 684 -8.83 28.90 5.48
N LYS A 685 -8.77 28.00 4.49
CA LYS A 685 -8.73 26.54 4.69
C LYS A 685 -7.36 26.05 5.20
N VAL A 686 -6.30 26.76 4.83
CA VAL A 686 -4.94 26.56 5.34
C VAL A 686 -4.49 27.89 5.94
N GLN A 687 -3.95 27.86 7.15
CA GLN A 687 -3.44 29.08 7.77
C GLN A 687 -2.04 29.40 7.22
N GLN A 688 -1.71 30.68 7.06
CA GLN A 688 -0.38 31.06 6.54
C GLN A 688 0.76 30.52 7.43
N HIS A 689 0.57 30.46 8.75
CA HIS A 689 1.58 29.88 9.64
C HIS A 689 1.81 28.38 9.37
N THR A 690 0.80 27.64 8.88
CA THR A 690 0.98 26.26 8.42
C THR A 690 1.96 26.21 7.25
N ILE A 691 1.83 27.11 6.26
CA ILE A 691 2.77 27.23 5.14
C ILE A 691 4.17 27.59 5.64
N ASP A 692 4.28 28.57 6.54
CA ASP A 692 5.56 28.98 7.13
C ASP A 692 6.25 27.80 7.85
N GLU A 693 5.49 26.98 8.58
CA GLU A 693 6.04 25.80 9.24
C GLU A 693 6.50 24.71 8.26
N ARG A 694 5.72 24.40 7.22
CA ARG A 694 6.13 23.42 6.20
C ARG A 694 7.36 23.91 5.43
N ALA A 695 7.39 25.18 5.02
CA ALA A 695 8.52 25.78 4.33
C ALA A 695 9.78 25.79 5.21
N ARG A 696 9.62 26.06 6.52
CA ARG A 696 10.69 25.97 7.51
C ARG A 696 11.28 24.56 7.58
N LYS A 697 10.45 23.50 7.48
CA LYS A 697 10.94 22.11 7.43
C LYS A 697 11.71 21.83 6.15
N VAL A 698 11.22 22.27 5.00
CA VAL A 698 11.97 22.13 3.74
C VAL A 698 13.31 22.86 3.80
N LEU A 699 13.38 24.07 4.32
CA LEU A 699 14.65 24.81 4.49
C LEU A 699 15.59 24.17 5.52
N GLN A 700 15.06 23.53 6.56
CA GLN A 700 15.86 22.70 7.48
C GLN A 700 16.42 21.48 6.77
N PHE A 701 15.60 20.80 5.96
CA PHE A 701 16.01 19.71 5.11
C PHE A 701 17.13 20.12 4.12
N VAL A 702 17.04 21.31 3.50
CA VAL A 702 18.12 21.85 2.67
C VAL A 702 19.43 22.00 3.45
N ASN A 703 19.37 22.49 4.70
CA ASN A 703 20.55 22.59 5.55
C ASN A 703 21.11 21.21 5.97
N ASP A 704 20.24 20.23 6.23
CA ASP A 704 20.67 18.86 6.54
C ASP A 704 21.35 18.22 5.31
N ALA A 705 20.77 18.41 4.12
CA ALA A 705 21.28 17.90 2.85
C ALA A 705 22.60 18.59 2.41
N ALA A 706 22.89 19.80 2.88
CA ALA A 706 24.13 20.51 2.59
C ALA A 706 25.39 19.81 3.10
N SER A 707 25.24 18.82 3.99
CA SER A 707 26.35 18.00 4.47
C SER A 707 26.76 16.88 3.49
N ALA A 708 25.91 16.57 2.50
CA ALA A 708 26.19 15.56 1.49
C ALA A 708 27.36 15.98 0.60
N ARG A 709 28.26 15.02 0.35
CA ARG A 709 29.32 15.16 -0.64
C ARG A 709 28.75 14.61 -1.93
N VAL A 710 28.51 15.49 -2.89
CA VAL A 710 27.86 15.15 -4.15
C VAL A 710 28.66 15.71 -5.31
N GLU A 711 28.85 14.89 -6.33
CA GLU A 711 29.40 15.33 -7.61
C GLU A 711 28.38 16.19 -8.36
N LYS A 712 28.87 17.08 -9.23
CA LYS A 712 28.00 17.96 -10.03
C LYS A 712 27.27 17.21 -11.13
N GLU A 713 27.90 16.18 -11.69
CA GLU A 713 27.39 15.36 -12.78
C GLU A 713 27.33 13.90 -12.35
N GLU A 714 26.34 13.17 -12.86
CA GLU A 714 26.22 11.74 -12.59
C GLU A 714 27.36 10.97 -13.27
N ASN A 715 28.07 10.17 -12.48
CA ASN A 715 29.20 9.37 -12.93
C ASN A 715 29.10 7.93 -12.41
N MET A 716 29.93 7.06 -12.98
CA MET A 716 30.18 5.71 -12.46
C MET A 716 31.31 5.75 -11.44
N ARG A 717 31.29 4.85 -10.46
CA ARG A 717 32.36 4.70 -9.47
C ARG A 717 33.13 3.39 -9.63
N ASP A 718 32.39 2.29 -9.76
CA ASP A 718 32.86 0.92 -10.07
C ASP A 718 34.32 0.58 -9.70
N VAL A 719 34.61 0.41 -8.40
CA VAL A 719 35.95 0.05 -7.89
C VAL A 719 35.97 -1.35 -7.24
N LEU A 720 37.13 -2.01 -7.28
CA LEU A 720 37.32 -3.39 -6.81
C LEU A 720 36.94 -3.61 -5.33
N GLU A 721 37.23 -2.66 -4.45
CA GLU A 721 36.90 -2.74 -3.02
C GLU A 721 35.38 -2.82 -2.80
N ASP A 722 34.65 -1.95 -3.51
CA ASP A 722 33.19 -1.86 -3.42
C ASP A 722 32.53 -3.13 -4.04
N ARG A 723 33.11 -3.67 -5.12
CA ARG A 723 32.72 -4.99 -5.67
C ARG A 723 32.94 -6.14 -4.67
N ALA A 724 34.07 -6.16 -3.97
CA ALA A 724 34.37 -7.18 -2.97
C ALA A 724 33.39 -7.14 -1.78
N LEU A 725 33.04 -5.93 -1.32
CA LEU A 725 31.99 -5.77 -0.30
C LEU A 725 30.63 -6.23 -0.82
N ASN A 726 30.28 -5.92 -2.07
CA ASN A 726 29.03 -6.37 -2.67
C ASN A 726 28.95 -7.91 -2.78
N ARG A 727 30.05 -8.55 -3.17
CA ARG A 727 30.15 -10.02 -3.22
C ARG A 727 30.02 -10.64 -1.84
N ARG A 728 30.58 -10.01 -0.80
CA ARG A 728 30.39 -10.42 0.60
C ARG A 728 28.93 -10.25 1.04
N LEU A 729 28.28 -9.14 0.71
CA LEU A 729 26.86 -8.92 1.00
C LEU A 729 26.00 -10.03 0.39
N ALA A 730 26.21 -10.33 -0.89
CA ALA A 730 25.51 -11.41 -1.59
C ALA A 730 25.80 -12.78 -0.96
N GLY A 731 27.08 -13.08 -0.66
CA GLY A 731 27.49 -14.33 -0.04
C GLY A 731 26.90 -14.56 1.37
N GLU A 732 26.87 -13.53 2.21
CA GLU A 732 26.25 -13.61 3.55
C GLU A 732 24.71 -13.60 3.52
N SER A 733 24.10 -13.22 2.39
CA SER A 733 22.65 -13.27 2.19
C SER A 733 22.16 -14.69 1.83
N ILE A 734 23.00 -15.51 1.20
CA ILE A 734 22.63 -16.86 0.75
C ILE A 734 22.29 -17.76 1.94
N VAL A 735 21.16 -18.46 1.84
CA VAL A 735 20.68 -19.41 2.84
C VAL A 735 20.82 -20.84 2.32
N LEU A 736 21.61 -21.65 3.02
CA LEU A 736 21.64 -23.10 2.79
C LEU A 736 20.41 -23.73 3.45
N LEU A 737 19.44 -24.15 2.66
CA LEU A 737 18.16 -24.68 3.16
C LEU A 737 18.27 -26.16 3.53
N LYS A 738 18.95 -26.97 2.71
CA LYS A 738 19.19 -28.40 2.94
C LYS A 738 20.58 -28.78 2.45
N ASN A 739 21.22 -29.72 3.14
CA ASN A 739 22.47 -30.36 2.70
C ASN A 739 22.57 -31.79 3.25
N SER A 740 21.47 -32.56 3.25
CA SER A 740 21.45 -33.90 3.84
C SER A 740 22.21 -34.95 3.02
N ALA A 741 22.51 -34.65 1.75
CA ALA A 741 23.42 -35.46 0.94
C ALA A 741 24.91 -35.19 1.26
N ASN A 742 25.21 -34.18 2.09
CA ASN A 742 26.57 -33.74 2.42
C ASN A 742 27.44 -33.50 1.16
N LEU A 743 26.84 -32.87 0.14
CA LEU A 743 27.49 -32.59 -1.15
C LEU A 743 28.26 -31.27 -1.11
N LEU A 744 27.70 -30.27 -0.42
CA LEU A 744 28.32 -28.95 -0.32
C LEU A 744 29.19 -28.85 0.95
N PRO A 745 30.35 -28.17 0.89
CA PRO A 745 30.93 -27.55 -0.32
C PRO A 745 31.61 -28.57 -1.25
N ILE A 746 31.67 -28.26 -2.53
CA ILE A 746 32.29 -29.10 -3.57
C ILE A 746 33.72 -28.61 -3.85
N SER A 747 34.66 -29.53 -4.09
CA SER A 747 35.99 -29.20 -4.61
C SER A 747 35.90 -28.88 -6.10
N THR A 748 36.49 -27.76 -6.53
CA THR A 748 36.53 -27.38 -7.96
C THR A 748 37.24 -28.41 -8.84
N GLU A 749 38.17 -29.16 -8.27
CA GLU A 749 38.95 -30.22 -8.90
C GLU A 749 38.12 -31.47 -9.21
N ASP A 750 37.03 -31.70 -8.46
CA ASP A 750 36.14 -32.84 -8.68
C ASP A 750 35.12 -32.58 -9.81
N CYS A 751 35.04 -31.34 -10.30
CA CYS A 751 34.09 -30.87 -11.30
C CYS A 751 34.69 -30.88 -12.71
N SER A 752 35.12 -32.04 -13.22
CA SER A 752 35.61 -32.17 -14.60
C SER A 752 34.51 -31.97 -15.65
N GLU A 753 33.27 -32.31 -15.29
CA GLU A 753 32.11 -32.18 -16.15
C GLU A 753 30.87 -31.87 -15.29
N VAL A 754 30.14 -30.81 -15.62
CA VAL A 754 28.98 -30.34 -14.83
C VAL A 754 27.80 -29.97 -15.72
N ALA A 755 26.59 -30.22 -15.21
CA ALA A 755 25.34 -29.77 -15.81
C ALA A 755 24.77 -28.60 -15.03
N ILE A 756 24.49 -27.49 -15.72
CA ILE A 756 23.78 -26.34 -15.16
C ILE A 756 22.46 -26.21 -15.92
N ILE A 757 21.36 -26.42 -15.22
CA ILE A 757 20.03 -26.57 -15.81
C ILE A 757 19.10 -25.51 -15.25
N GLY A 758 18.18 -25.00 -16.06
CA GLY A 758 17.03 -24.26 -15.59
C GLY A 758 16.98 -22.80 -16.04
N PRO A 759 15.77 -22.20 -15.99
CA PRO A 759 15.50 -20.88 -16.57
C PRO A 759 16.30 -19.74 -15.95
N ASN A 760 16.75 -19.91 -14.71
CA ASN A 760 17.44 -18.87 -13.97
C ASN A 760 18.97 -19.02 -14.04
N ALA A 761 19.50 -20.03 -14.74
CA ALA A 761 20.94 -20.25 -14.84
C ALA A 761 21.66 -19.06 -15.50
N GLU A 762 21.08 -18.52 -16.58
CA GLU A 762 21.59 -17.34 -17.30
C GLU A 762 21.02 -16.02 -16.76
N LEU A 763 19.95 -16.08 -15.97
CA LEU A 763 19.39 -14.89 -15.33
C LEU A 763 20.38 -14.39 -14.27
N ALA A 764 20.76 -13.12 -14.38
CA ALA A 764 21.68 -12.54 -13.40
C ALA A 764 21.01 -12.23 -12.04
N ALA A 765 19.67 -12.19 -12.00
CA ALA A 765 18.87 -12.06 -10.78
C ALA A 765 19.33 -10.91 -9.87
N ALA A 766 19.65 -9.75 -10.46
CA ALA A 766 20.26 -8.63 -9.73
C ALA A 766 19.27 -7.97 -8.75
N CYS A 767 18.04 -7.70 -9.18
CA CYS A 767 17.00 -7.07 -8.37
C CYS A 767 15.59 -7.43 -8.87
N GLY A 768 14.57 -7.18 -8.05
CA GLY A 768 13.17 -7.16 -8.48
C GLY A 768 12.84 -5.92 -9.32
N GLY A 769 11.60 -5.85 -9.85
CA GLY A 769 11.16 -4.76 -10.72
C GLY A 769 10.60 -3.54 -9.97
N GLY A 770 10.45 -2.41 -10.66
CA GLY A 770 9.88 -1.18 -10.11
C GLY A 770 10.92 -0.13 -9.73
N SER A 771 10.60 0.78 -8.81
CA SER A 771 11.51 1.85 -8.37
C SER A 771 12.81 1.36 -7.72
N ALA A 772 12.88 0.10 -7.27
CA ALA A 772 14.12 -0.49 -6.78
C ALA A 772 15.08 -0.93 -7.90
N SER A 773 14.64 -0.98 -9.17
CA SER A 773 15.52 -1.37 -10.26
C SER A 773 16.44 -0.23 -10.70
N LEU A 774 17.61 -0.60 -11.20
CA LEU A 774 18.61 0.28 -11.77
C LEU A 774 19.42 -0.47 -12.84
N ARG A 775 20.22 0.25 -13.63
CA ARG A 775 21.18 -0.35 -14.56
C ARG A 775 22.47 -0.71 -13.80
N PRO A 776 22.80 -2.00 -13.60
CA PRO A 776 24.01 -2.37 -12.87
C PRO A 776 25.28 -2.06 -13.67
N TYR A 777 26.41 -1.80 -13.00
CA TYR A 777 27.74 -1.73 -13.67
C TYR A 777 28.05 -2.97 -14.50
N TYR A 778 27.70 -4.13 -13.94
CA TYR A 778 27.81 -5.45 -14.54
C TYR A 778 26.89 -6.38 -13.75
N THR A 779 26.68 -7.57 -14.28
CA THR A 779 25.94 -8.61 -13.56
C THR A 779 26.64 -9.96 -13.72
N SER A 780 26.44 -10.86 -12.77
CA SER A 780 26.93 -12.24 -12.82
C SER A 780 25.77 -13.22 -12.64
N SER A 781 25.53 -14.08 -13.63
CA SER A 781 24.57 -15.18 -13.56
C SER A 781 25.18 -16.39 -12.85
N VAL A 782 24.33 -17.30 -12.35
CA VAL A 782 24.82 -18.52 -11.69
C VAL A 782 25.64 -19.38 -12.65
N LEU A 783 25.22 -19.47 -13.93
CA LEU A 783 25.98 -20.13 -14.99
C LEU A 783 27.39 -19.54 -15.10
N LYS A 784 27.47 -18.20 -15.18
CA LYS A 784 28.76 -17.50 -15.29
C LYS A 784 29.62 -17.70 -14.04
N GLY A 785 29.06 -17.51 -12.84
CA GLY A 785 29.80 -17.63 -11.59
C GLY A 785 30.37 -19.04 -11.36
N ILE A 786 29.59 -20.08 -11.67
CA ILE A 786 30.07 -21.48 -11.58
C ILE A 786 31.14 -21.72 -12.65
N ARG A 787 30.87 -21.39 -13.92
CA ARG A 787 31.83 -21.58 -15.03
C ARG A 787 33.18 -20.92 -14.75
N ASP A 788 33.17 -19.66 -14.32
CA ASP A 788 34.37 -18.88 -14.03
C ASP A 788 35.15 -19.40 -12.81
N SER A 789 34.51 -20.20 -11.95
CA SER A 789 35.13 -20.79 -10.76
C SER A 789 35.78 -22.14 -11.01
N LEU A 790 35.49 -22.80 -12.14
CA LEU A 790 35.99 -24.11 -12.48
C LEU A 790 37.33 -24.04 -13.23
N PRO A 791 38.14 -25.13 -13.22
CA PRO A 791 39.33 -25.21 -14.05
C PRO A 791 38.99 -24.98 -15.54
N PRO A 792 39.87 -24.36 -16.35
CA PRO A 792 39.62 -24.16 -17.78
C PRO A 792 39.40 -25.46 -18.58
N THR A 793 39.78 -26.61 -18.02
CA THR A 793 39.59 -27.94 -18.60
C THR A 793 38.21 -28.55 -18.29
N ALA A 794 37.41 -27.93 -17.42
CA ALA A 794 36.10 -28.44 -17.06
C ALA A 794 35.09 -28.25 -18.19
N GLU A 795 34.34 -29.29 -18.52
CA GLU A 795 33.22 -29.22 -19.45
C GLU A 795 31.96 -28.71 -18.75
N VAL A 796 31.49 -27.52 -19.14
CA VAL A 796 30.29 -26.89 -18.55
C VAL A 796 29.16 -26.95 -19.56
N HIS A 797 28.18 -27.82 -19.29
CA HIS A 797 26.98 -27.95 -20.10
C HIS A 797 25.85 -27.10 -19.54
N HIS A 798 25.09 -26.46 -20.43
CA HIS A 798 23.94 -25.65 -20.07
C HIS A 798 22.70 -26.09 -20.85
N GLU A 799 21.58 -26.26 -20.16
CA GLU A 799 20.27 -26.46 -20.80
C GLU A 799 19.22 -25.65 -20.01
N PRO A 800 18.52 -24.68 -20.63
CA PRO A 800 17.47 -23.94 -19.93
C PRO A 800 16.35 -24.88 -19.47
N GLY A 801 16.08 -25.96 -20.20
CA GLY A 801 14.97 -26.88 -19.96
C GLY A 801 13.66 -26.21 -20.35
N VAL A 802 13.17 -25.30 -19.51
CA VAL A 802 12.00 -24.47 -19.79
C VAL A 802 12.34 -23.00 -19.57
N TYR A 803 11.51 -22.09 -20.09
CA TYR A 803 11.66 -20.67 -19.80
C TYR A 803 10.81 -20.24 -18.59
N GLY A 804 11.36 -19.31 -17.81
CA GLY A 804 10.74 -18.79 -16.58
C GLY A 804 10.27 -17.33 -16.66
N TYR A 805 10.30 -16.71 -17.84
CA TYR A 805 9.90 -15.31 -18.01
C TYR A 805 8.40 -15.18 -18.31
N ILE A 806 7.78 -14.08 -17.85
CA ILE A 806 6.42 -13.72 -18.30
C ILE A 806 6.54 -12.91 -19.57
N LEU A 807 7.46 -11.96 -19.62
CA LEU A 807 7.77 -11.14 -20.78
C LEU A 807 9.01 -11.69 -21.46
N LEU A 808 9.07 -11.65 -22.78
CA LEU A 808 10.27 -12.10 -23.47
C LEU A 808 11.49 -11.26 -23.02
N PRO A 809 12.67 -11.89 -22.86
CA PRO A 809 13.85 -11.21 -22.35
C PRO A 809 14.30 -10.15 -23.37
N PRO A 810 14.72 -8.95 -22.91
CA PRO A 810 15.21 -7.93 -23.82
C PRO A 810 16.55 -8.36 -24.43
N PHE A 811 16.82 -7.87 -25.64
CA PHE A 811 18.16 -7.93 -26.20
C PHE A 811 19.05 -6.91 -25.51
N THR A 812 20.29 -7.27 -25.25
CA THR A 812 21.28 -6.44 -24.57
C THR A 812 22.53 -6.30 -25.43
N GLU A 813 23.43 -5.42 -25.02
CA GLU A 813 24.74 -5.23 -25.64
C GLU A 813 25.58 -6.53 -25.70
N ASP A 814 25.20 -7.59 -24.98
CA ASP A 814 25.83 -8.92 -25.08
C ASP A 814 25.42 -9.69 -26.34
N ASN A 815 24.24 -9.43 -26.90
CA ASN A 815 23.70 -10.21 -28.02
C ASN A 815 23.26 -9.38 -29.25
N VAL A 816 23.27 -8.05 -29.16
CA VAL A 816 23.01 -7.17 -30.30
C VAL A 816 24.05 -6.06 -30.48
N CYS A 817 24.21 -5.61 -31.72
CA CYS A 817 24.97 -4.42 -32.07
C CYS A 817 24.18 -3.49 -33.00
N ASN A 818 24.47 -2.19 -32.99
CA ASN A 818 23.85 -1.24 -33.90
C ASN A 818 24.40 -1.36 -35.33
N ASP A 819 23.93 -0.50 -36.24
CA ASP A 819 24.32 -0.51 -37.65
C ASP A 819 25.80 -0.15 -37.89
N GLU A 820 26.45 0.49 -36.91
CA GLU A 820 27.87 0.81 -36.92
C GLU A 820 28.73 -0.31 -36.30
N GLY A 821 28.11 -1.41 -35.85
CA GLY A 821 28.79 -2.52 -35.20
C GLY A 821 29.13 -2.28 -33.71
N GLN A 822 28.68 -1.17 -33.12
CA GLN A 822 28.83 -0.90 -31.69
C GLN A 822 27.82 -1.74 -30.91
N ARG A 823 28.21 -2.24 -29.73
CA ARG A 823 27.32 -3.05 -28.87
C ARG A 823 26.10 -2.24 -28.42
N GLY A 824 24.93 -2.87 -28.35
CA GLY A 824 23.66 -2.23 -27.99
C GLY A 824 22.83 -1.85 -29.22
N VAL A 825 21.94 -0.87 -29.07
CA VAL A 825 20.95 -0.47 -30.08
C VAL A 825 20.96 1.04 -30.30
N THR A 826 20.59 1.48 -31.50
CA THR A 826 20.45 2.91 -31.81
C THR A 826 18.99 3.29 -31.87
N ILE A 827 18.62 4.39 -31.21
CA ILE A 827 17.32 5.04 -31.31
C ILE A 827 17.50 6.38 -32.00
N GLU A 828 16.81 6.55 -33.12
CA GLU A 828 16.67 7.85 -33.79
C GLU A 828 15.29 8.42 -33.53
N LEU A 829 15.20 9.71 -33.23
CA LEU A 829 13.96 10.40 -32.87
C LEU A 829 13.58 11.44 -33.94
N PHE A 830 12.31 11.45 -34.33
CA PHE A 830 11.78 12.22 -35.47
C PHE A 830 10.48 12.93 -35.10
N ASN A 831 10.19 14.08 -35.72
CA ASN A 831 8.86 14.69 -35.60
C ASN A 831 7.85 14.09 -36.59
N GLU A 832 8.33 13.39 -37.63
CA GLU A 832 7.51 12.73 -38.65
C GLU A 832 7.46 11.20 -38.48
N PRO A 833 6.30 10.57 -38.79
CA PRO A 833 6.16 9.12 -38.76
C PRO A 833 7.01 8.44 -39.85
N HIS A 834 7.28 7.15 -39.67
CA HIS A 834 8.17 6.38 -40.58
C HIS A 834 7.68 6.25 -42.02
N MET A 835 6.40 6.55 -42.28
CA MET A 835 5.82 6.61 -43.64
C MET A 835 6.41 7.75 -44.49
N ILE A 836 7.02 8.77 -43.86
CA ILE A 836 7.69 9.87 -44.55
C ILE A 836 9.13 9.48 -44.87
N LYS A 837 9.40 9.17 -46.15
CA LYS A 837 10.68 8.59 -46.62
C LYS A 837 11.92 9.48 -46.42
N GLN A 838 11.76 10.79 -46.33
CA GLN A 838 12.87 11.76 -46.19
C GLN A 838 12.85 12.50 -44.85
N ARG A 839 12.39 11.84 -43.77
CA ARG A 839 12.45 12.42 -42.41
C ARG A 839 13.88 12.50 -41.92
N MET A 840 14.21 13.55 -41.17
CA MET A 840 15.52 13.72 -40.52
C MET A 840 15.38 13.55 -39.02
N PRO A 841 16.26 12.77 -38.35
CA PRO A 841 16.19 12.66 -36.91
C PRO A 841 16.63 13.98 -36.29
N PHE A 842 15.88 14.46 -35.29
CA PHE A 842 16.31 15.60 -34.47
C PHE A 842 17.26 15.17 -33.35
N ASP A 843 17.30 13.88 -33.03
CA ASP A 843 18.21 13.30 -32.04
C ASP A 843 18.52 11.82 -32.37
N ARG A 844 19.68 11.34 -31.93
CA ARG A 844 20.18 9.98 -32.13
C ARG A 844 20.96 9.53 -30.91
N VAL A 845 20.52 8.45 -30.29
CA VAL A 845 21.08 7.93 -29.04
C VAL A 845 21.36 6.44 -29.17
N THR A 846 22.52 5.99 -28.71
CA THR A 846 22.83 4.56 -28.54
C THR A 846 22.62 4.17 -27.09
N ILE A 847 21.84 3.10 -26.87
CA ILE A 847 21.49 2.58 -25.55
C ILE A 847 21.85 1.08 -25.48
N PRO A 848 22.08 0.52 -24.28
CA PRO A 848 22.62 -0.85 -24.14
C PRO A 848 21.63 -1.96 -24.45
N ASP A 849 20.32 -1.70 -24.48
CA ASP A 849 19.30 -2.73 -24.59
C ASP A 849 18.06 -2.26 -25.34
N THR A 850 17.19 -3.19 -25.70
CA THR A 850 15.96 -2.93 -26.47
C THR A 850 14.78 -2.44 -25.64
N THR A 851 15.06 -1.73 -24.55
CA THR A 851 14.03 -1.14 -23.68
C THR A 851 14.27 0.34 -23.43
N TYR A 852 13.21 1.13 -23.43
CA TYR A 852 13.29 2.54 -23.04
C TYR A 852 11.99 3.03 -22.41
N GLN A 853 12.14 4.02 -21.53
CA GLN A 853 11.04 4.80 -20.97
C GLN A 853 11.40 6.28 -21.04
N LEU A 854 10.68 7.05 -21.85
CA LEU A 854 10.93 8.47 -22.10
C LEU A 854 10.11 9.32 -21.13
N MET A 855 10.28 9.05 -19.83
CA MET A 855 9.58 9.77 -18.75
C MET A 855 10.11 11.19 -18.58
N ASP A 856 11.43 11.32 -18.69
CA ASP A 856 12.25 12.49 -18.41
C ASP A 856 13.07 12.93 -19.63
N TYR A 857 12.71 12.43 -20.82
CA TYR A 857 13.35 12.81 -22.07
C TYR A 857 12.84 14.18 -22.54
N GLU A 858 13.78 15.09 -22.77
CA GLU A 858 13.52 16.45 -23.26
C GLU A 858 14.56 16.86 -24.32
N HIS A 859 14.11 17.51 -25.39
CA HIS A 859 14.97 17.99 -26.47
C HIS A 859 14.37 19.25 -27.12
N PRO A 860 15.15 20.30 -27.46
CA PRO A 860 14.60 21.58 -27.94
C PRO A 860 13.78 21.49 -29.25
N GLN A 861 14.06 20.47 -30.07
CA GLN A 861 13.37 20.25 -31.34
C GLN A 861 12.21 19.25 -31.24
N LYS A 862 11.91 18.72 -30.05
CA LYS A 862 10.84 17.73 -29.82
C LYS A 862 9.47 18.39 -29.96
N GLY A 863 8.64 17.88 -30.88
CA GLY A 863 7.22 18.20 -30.94
C GLY A 863 6.41 17.49 -29.83
N GLU A 864 5.15 17.91 -29.65
CA GLU A 864 4.22 17.23 -28.72
C GLU A 864 3.98 15.76 -29.12
N THR A 865 3.85 15.51 -30.43
CA THR A 865 3.87 14.17 -31.01
C THR A 865 5.17 13.98 -31.78
N PHE A 866 5.91 12.94 -31.43
CA PHE A 866 7.14 12.52 -32.11
C PHE A 866 7.22 10.99 -32.19
N PHE A 867 8.23 10.49 -32.91
CA PHE A 867 8.40 9.08 -33.29
C PHE A 867 9.83 8.60 -33.07
N MET A 868 10.00 7.29 -32.90
CA MET A 868 11.28 6.64 -32.64
C MET A 868 11.50 5.50 -33.65
N SER A 869 12.72 5.38 -34.18
CA SER A 869 13.20 4.20 -34.92
C SER A 869 14.32 3.56 -34.12
N MET A 870 14.04 2.44 -33.47
CA MET A 870 15.04 1.66 -32.71
C MET A 870 15.58 0.53 -33.59
N ARG A 871 16.90 0.48 -33.78
CA ARG A 871 17.56 -0.48 -34.69
C ARG A 871 18.65 -1.28 -33.99
N ALA A 872 18.66 -2.58 -34.26
CA ALA A 872 19.60 -3.54 -33.71
C ALA A 872 19.89 -4.64 -34.73
N ASN A 873 21.11 -5.16 -34.72
CA ASN A 873 21.52 -6.33 -35.49
C ASN A 873 21.71 -7.51 -34.54
N PHE A 874 20.99 -8.58 -34.80
CA PHE A 874 21.02 -9.82 -34.02
C PHE A 874 21.62 -10.96 -34.83
N VAL A 875 22.44 -11.80 -34.20
CA VAL A 875 23.00 -13.01 -34.79
C VAL A 875 22.63 -14.20 -33.89
N PRO A 876 21.72 -15.09 -34.32
CA PRO A 876 21.30 -16.24 -33.54
C PRO A 876 22.44 -17.27 -33.44
N GLU A 877 22.57 -17.89 -32.27
CA GLU A 877 23.56 -18.95 -32.04
C GLU A 877 23.08 -20.31 -32.59
N HIS A 878 21.75 -20.49 -32.65
CA HIS A 878 21.12 -21.73 -33.08
C HIS A 878 20.10 -21.48 -34.19
N THR A 879 20.04 -22.41 -35.14
CA THR A 879 18.99 -22.44 -36.16
C THR A 879 17.67 -22.92 -35.55
N GLY A 880 16.57 -22.26 -35.90
CA GLY A 880 15.21 -22.66 -35.55
C GLY A 880 14.26 -21.48 -35.41
N THR A 881 13.08 -21.74 -34.85
CA THR A 881 12.06 -20.73 -34.59
C THR A 881 12.44 -19.86 -33.38
N TYR A 882 12.41 -18.54 -33.56
CA TYR A 882 12.53 -17.56 -32.48
C TYR A 882 11.18 -16.91 -32.23
N GLU A 883 10.88 -16.61 -30.97
CA GLU A 883 9.72 -15.83 -30.56
C GLU A 883 10.15 -14.42 -30.20
N PHE A 884 9.41 -13.42 -30.67
CA PHE A 884 9.62 -12.00 -30.41
C PHE A 884 8.38 -11.42 -29.74
N GLY A 885 8.58 -10.47 -28.83
CA GLY A 885 7.53 -9.79 -28.08
C GLY A 885 7.73 -8.28 -28.11
N LEU A 886 6.67 -7.53 -28.42
CA LEU A 886 6.69 -6.07 -28.43
C LEU A 886 5.58 -5.51 -27.53
N ALA A 887 5.96 -4.66 -26.58
CA ALA A 887 5.05 -3.86 -25.78
C ALA A 887 5.45 -2.38 -25.86
N THR A 888 4.46 -1.48 -26.03
CA THR A 888 4.71 -0.04 -26.14
C THR A 888 3.73 0.78 -25.30
N TYR A 889 4.14 1.97 -24.87
CA TYR A 889 3.25 3.07 -24.54
C TYR A 889 3.45 4.17 -25.58
N GLY A 890 2.42 4.35 -26.42
CA GLY A 890 2.55 4.89 -27.78
C GLY A 890 2.02 3.86 -28.77
N ILE A 891 2.28 4.03 -30.07
CA ILE A 891 2.13 2.95 -31.07
C ILE A 891 3.49 2.28 -31.29
N GLY A 892 3.53 1.08 -31.86
CA GLY A 892 4.76 0.62 -32.48
C GLY A 892 4.71 -0.72 -33.17
N ASP A 893 5.62 -0.94 -34.12
CA ASP A 893 5.68 -2.11 -34.99
C ASP A 893 7.10 -2.66 -35.07
N LEU A 894 7.24 -3.99 -35.07
CA LEU A 894 8.53 -4.68 -35.25
C LEU A 894 8.67 -5.15 -36.69
N PHE A 895 9.81 -4.80 -37.29
CA PHE A 895 10.29 -5.31 -38.56
C PHE A 895 11.55 -6.15 -38.37
N ILE A 896 11.65 -7.26 -39.11
CA ILE A 896 12.86 -8.08 -39.21
C ILE A 896 13.25 -8.15 -40.69
N ASN A 897 14.44 -7.66 -41.06
CA ASN A 897 14.86 -7.52 -42.45
C ASN A 897 13.80 -6.82 -43.33
N ASP A 898 13.21 -5.74 -42.80
CA ASP A 898 12.13 -4.94 -43.39
C ASP A 898 10.78 -5.66 -43.62
N GLU A 899 10.65 -6.91 -43.18
CA GLU A 899 9.37 -7.62 -43.10
C GLU A 899 8.66 -7.25 -41.79
N LEU A 900 7.38 -6.85 -41.86
CA LEU A 900 6.57 -6.58 -40.66
C LEU A 900 6.25 -7.90 -39.94
N VAL A 901 6.76 -8.05 -38.72
CA VAL A 901 6.61 -9.28 -37.91
C VAL A 901 5.58 -9.08 -36.78
N ILE A 902 5.56 -7.90 -36.14
CA ILE A 902 4.56 -7.56 -35.12
C ILE A 902 3.96 -6.20 -35.47
N ASP A 903 2.65 -6.16 -35.72
CA ASP A 903 1.87 -4.92 -35.76
C ASP A 903 1.34 -4.63 -34.35
N ASN A 904 1.82 -3.59 -33.68
CA ASN A 904 1.24 -3.10 -32.42
C ASN A 904 0.91 -1.60 -32.52
N SER A 905 0.59 -1.16 -33.74
CA SER A 905 0.11 0.18 -34.08
C SER A 905 -1.36 0.20 -34.47
N THR A 906 -1.88 -0.84 -35.14
CA THR A 906 -3.26 -0.87 -35.66
C THR A 906 -4.26 -1.14 -34.54
N GLU A 907 -4.04 -2.22 -33.78
CA GLU A 907 -4.85 -2.66 -32.64
C GLU A 907 -3.94 -2.87 -31.43
N GLN A 908 -4.28 -2.22 -30.31
CA GLN A 908 -3.52 -2.34 -29.07
C GLN A 908 -4.43 -2.83 -27.95
N THR A 909 -3.98 -3.88 -27.26
CA THR A 909 -4.65 -4.39 -26.06
C THR A 909 -3.94 -3.82 -24.83
N PRO A 910 -4.63 -3.25 -23.82
CA PRO A 910 -4.00 -2.82 -22.58
C PRO A 910 -3.34 -4.00 -21.83
N GLY A 911 -2.11 -3.81 -21.33
CA GLY A 911 -1.30 -4.91 -20.78
C GLY A 911 -0.73 -4.72 -19.39
N GLY A 912 -1.01 -3.60 -18.73
CA GLY A 912 -0.48 -3.32 -17.38
C GLY A 912 0.98 -2.85 -17.35
N MET A 913 1.72 -2.91 -18.47
CA MET A 913 3.10 -2.41 -18.59
C MET A 913 3.19 -0.89 -18.43
N PHE A 914 4.39 -0.38 -18.13
CA PHE A 914 4.66 1.06 -18.03
C PHE A 914 3.66 1.78 -17.09
N PHE A 915 3.56 1.31 -15.85
CA PHE A 915 2.61 1.80 -14.83
C PHE A 915 1.14 1.72 -15.29
N GLY A 916 0.79 0.64 -16.00
CA GLY A 916 -0.57 0.39 -16.49
C GLY A 916 -0.95 1.12 -17.77
N LYS A 917 -0.02 1.86 -18.40
CA LYS A 917 -0.28 2.66 -19.61
C LYS A 917 0.04 1.92 -20.92
N GLY A 918 0.86 0.89 -20.84
CA GLY A 918 1.35 0.15 -21.99
C GLY A 918 0.36 -0.85 -22.57
N SER A 919 0.61 -1.22 -23.81
CA SER A 919 0.00 -2.40 -24.43
C SER A 919 0.45 -3.69 -23.72
N ALA A 920 -0.30 -4.77 -23.92
CA ALA A 920 0.18 -6.11 -23.69
C ALA A 920 1.35 -6.41 -24.64
N GLU A 921 2.20 -7.34 -24.24
CA GLU A 921 3.24 -7.86 -25.12
C GLU A 921 2.58 -8.67 -26.23
N ARG A 922 2.61 -8.13 -27.46
CA ARG A 922 2.19 -8.86 -28.65
C ARG A 922 3.34 -9.72 -29.12
N ARG A 923 3.07 -10.99 -29.43
CA ARG A 923 4.10 -11.96 -29.83
C ARG A 923 3.94 -12.43 -31.26
N ALA A 924 5.06 -12.74 -31.90
CA ALA A 924 5.14 -13.41 -33.19
C ALA A 924 6.41 -14.26 -33.27
N THR A 925 6.46 -15.17 -34.25
CA THR A 925 7.60 -16.06 -34.47
C THR A 925 8.31 -15.75 -35.78
N TYR A 926 9.62 -16.01 -35.83
CA TYR A 926 10.44 -15.84 -37.02
C TYR A 926 11.48 -16.96 -37.14
N GLU A 927 11.65 -17.52 -38.35
CA GLU A 927 12.65 -18.56 -38.60
C GLU A 927 14.04 -17.96 -38.78
N MET A 928 14.99 -18.43 -37.97
CA MET A 928 16.35 -17.90 -37.98
C MET A 928 17.40 -18.99 -38.20
N THR A 929 18.48 -18.64 -38.89
CA THR A 929 19.62 -19.53 -39.16
C THR A 929 20.82 -19.09 -38.36
N ALA A 930 21.46 -20.02 -37.64
CA ALA A 930 22.65 -19.77 -36.83
C ALA A 930 23.73 -19.01 -37.63
N GLY A 931 24.34 -18.01 -37.01
CA GLY A 931 25.42 -17.21 -37.61
C GLY A 931 24.99 -16.21 -38.68
N LYS A 932 23.72 -16.22 -39.13
CA LYS A 932 23.20 -15.23 -40.08
C LYS A 932 22.76 -13.96 -39.35
N ARG A 933 23.13 -12.79 -39.87
CA ARG A 933 22.70 -11.50 -39.32
C ARG A 933 21.25 -11.18 -39.69
N TYR A 934 20.49 -10.69 -38.73
CA TYR A 934 19.12 -10.18 -38.89
C TYR A 934 19.04 -8.74 -38.38
N HIS A 935 18.39 -7.87 -39.15
CA HIS A 935 18.16 -6.47 -38.77
C HIS A 935 16.80 -6.33 -38.10
N LEU A 936 16.80 -6.02 -36.81
CA LEU A 936 15.63 -5.73 -36.00
C LEU A 936 15.38 -4.22 -36.01
N ARG A 937 14.17 -3.80 -36.39
CA ARG A 937 13.78 -2.39 -36.42
C ARG A 937 12.41 -2.21 -35.79
N VAL A 938 12.31 -1.41 -34.73
CA VAL A 938 11.04 -1.02 -34.13
C VAL A 938 10.73 0.43 -34.50
N GLU A 939 9.61 0.65 -35.17
CA GLU A 939 9.07 1.99 -35.40
C GLU A 939 8.01 2.26 -34.34
N ALA A 940 8.16 3.31 -33.54
CA ALA A 940 7.26 3.63 -32.45
C ALA A 940 6.84 5.11 -32.47
N GLY A 941 5.71 5.40 -31.84
CA GLY A 941 5.25 6.76 -31.56
C GLY A 941 5.33 7.09 -30.06
N SER A 942 5.44 8.37 -29.75
CA SER A 942 5.34 8.91 -28.38
C SER A 942 3.99 8.60 -27.71
N ALA A 943 3.83 8.90 -26.42
CA ALA A 943 2.60 8.64 -25.69
C ALA A 943 1.34 9.25 -26.34
N ALA A 944 1.49 10.41 -27.01
CA ALA A 944 0.41 11.09 -27.72
C ALA A 944 -0.23 10.25 -28.84
N THR A 945 0.49 9.25 -29.36
CA THR A 945 -0.04 8.35 -30.40
C THR A 945 -0.78 7.14 -29.83
N SER A 946 -0.70 6.89 -28.51
CA SER A 946 -1.20 5.65 -27.91
C SER A 946 -2.70 5.48 -28.09
N LYS A 947 -3.12 4.24 -28.41
CA LYS A 947 -4.54 3.84 -28.50
C LYS A 947 -5.04 3.18 -27.21
N VAL A 948 -4.14 2.88 -26.28
CA VAL A 948 -4.46 2.30 -24.98
C VAL A 948 -5.06 3.37 -24.06
N LYS A 949 -6.22 3.08 -23.46
CA LYS A 949 -6.86 3.95 -22.46
C LYS A 949 -6.64 3.35 -21.07
N GLY A 950 -6.29 4.18 -20.09
CA GLY A 950 -6.12 3.78 -18.68
C GLY A 950 -4.68 3.90 -18.17
N GLY A 951 -4.44 3.35 -16.98
CA GLY A 951 -3.13 3.37 -16.31
C GLY A 951 -2.98 4.43 -15.21
N SER A 952 -1.83 4.40 -14.53
CA SER A 952 -1.50 5.28 -13.39
C SER A 952 -1.55 6.76 -13.75
N LEU A 953 -1.66 7.62 -12.72
CA LEU A 953 -1.51 9.07 -12.88
C LEU A 953 -0.07 9.47 -13.23
N LEU A 954 0.92 8.60 -13.10
CA LEU A 954 2.32 8.92 -13.38
C LEU A 954 2.55 9.16 -14.89
N ALA A 955 3.08 10.32 -15.27
CA ALA A 955 3.21 10.72 -16.68
C ALA A 955 4.47 10.10 -17.32
N ILE A 956 4.34 9.60 -18.55
CA ILE A 956 5.47 9.16 -19.40
C ILE A 956 5.30 9.83 -20.77
N PRO A 957 5.47 11.15 -20.86
CA PRO A 957 5.03 11.93 -22.02
C PRO A 957 5.71 11.49 -23.33
N GLY A 958 6.96 11.03 -23.27
CA GLY A 958 7.66 10.53 -24.44
C GLY A 958 7.29 9.11 -24.86
N GLY A 959 6.50 8.38 -24.07
CA GLY A 959 6.18 6.98 -24.32
C GLY A 959 7.24 5.99 -23.82
N ALA A 960 7.05 4.72 -24.13
CA ALA A 960 7.93 3.64 -23.72
C ALA A 960 7.89 2.47 -24.70
N CYS A 961 8.95 1.66 -24.73
CA CYS A 961 9.02 0.46 -25.56
C CYS A 961 9.81 -0.64 -24.84
N ARG A 962 9.38 -1.88 -25.07
CA ARG A 962 10.12 -3.09 -24.74
C ARG A 962 9.99 -4.04 -25.92
N LEU A 963 11.13 -4.33 -26.56
CA LEU A 963 11.28 -5.45 -27.48
C LEU A 963 12.04 -6.57 -26.77
N GLY A 964 11.47 -7.76 -26.74
CA GLY A 964 12.15 -8.98 -26.27
C GLY A 964 12.14 -10.08 -27.32
N GLY A 965 13.03 -11.06 -27.15
CA GLY A 965 13.03 -12.24 -27.99
C GLY A 965 14.01 -13.33 -27.54
N CYS A 966 13.70 -14.56 -27.92
CA CYS A 966 14.55 -15.72 -27.65
C CYS A 966 14.17 -16.89 -28.57
N ARG A 967 14.99 -17.96 -28.58
CA ARG A 967 14.64 -19.20 -29.26
C ARG A 967 13.37 -19.79 -28.66
N LYS A 968 12.41 -20.25 -29.47
CA LYS A 968 11.24 -20.98 -28.97
C LYS A 968 11.65 -22.40 -28.59
N ILE A 969 11.26 -22.84 -27.39
CA ILE A 969 11.54 -24.19 -26.88
C ILE A 969 10.22 -24.87 -26.55
N ASP A 970 10.04 -26.10 -27.03
CA ASP A 970 8.98 -26.96 -26.54
C ASP A 970 9.30 -27.44 -25.11
N PRO A 971 8.44 -27.20 -24.10
CA PRO A 971 8.74 -27.53 -22.72
C PRO A 971 9.00 -29.03 -22.48
N GLU A 972 8.31 -29.94 -23.16
CA GLU A 972 8.49 -31.39 -22.96
C GLU A 972 9.84 -31.83 -23.51
N GLU A 973 10.17 -31.40 -24.73
CA GLU A 973 11.48 -31.68 -25.32
C GLU A 973 12.62 -31.06 -24.48
N GLY A 974 12.42 -29.85 -23.97
CA GLY A 974 13.38 -29.17 -23.12
C GLY A 974 13.63 -29.87 -21.79
N ILE A 975 12.56 -30.33 -21.11
CA ILE A 975 12.69 -31.16 -19.91
C ILE A 975 13.42 -32.47 -20.23
N GLN A 976 13.11 -33.12 -21.35
CA GLN A 976 13.79 -34.35 -21.74
C GLN A 976 15.29 -34.14 -21.97
N ARG A 977 15.70 -33.06 -22.65
CA ARG A 977 17.13 -32.72 -22.82
C ARG A 977 17.81 -32.45 -21.49
N ALA A 978 17.15 -31.74 -20.57
CA ALA A 978 17.67 -31.49 -19.24
C ALA A 978 17.86 -32.78 -18.43
N VAL A 979 16.90 -33.71 -18.50
CA VAL A 979 17.00 -35.03 -17.86
C VAL A 979 18.16 -35.85 -18.41
N GLU A 980 18.31 -35.92 -19.73
CA GLU A 980 19.44 -36.65 -20.35
C GLU A 980 20.79 -36.04 -19.97
N LEU A 981 20.88 -34.70 -19.93
CA LEU A 981 22.09 -34.02 -19.47
C LEU A 981 22.38 -34.30 -17.99
N ALA A 982 21.37 -34.30 -17.13
CA ALA A 982 21.50 -34.58 -15.70
C ALA A 982 21.97 -36.00 -15.40
N LYS A 983 21.59 -37.00 -16.22
CA LYS A 983 22.06 -38.40 -16.09
C LYS A 983 23.54 -38.54 -16.40
N ARG A 984 24.07 -37.71 -17.32
CA ARG A 984 25.46 -37.75 -17.76
C ARG A 984 26.42 -37.17 -16.71
N CYS A 985 26.03 -36.08 -16.05
CA CYS A 985 26.93 -35.32 -15.19
C CYS A 985 26.87 -35.78 -13.72
N LYS A 986 28.05 -35.88 -13.08
CA LYS A 986 28.16 -36.19 -11.63
C LYS A 986 27.58 -35.07 -10.77
N TYR A 987 27.91 -33.82 -11.10
CA TYR A 987 27.37 -32.65 -10.43
C TYR A 987 26.38 -31.95 -11.35
N THR A 988 25.13 -31.90 -10.89
CA THR A 988 24.02 -31.26 -11.59
C THR A 988 23.46 -30.16 -10.71
N PHE A 989 23.40 -28.95 -11.27
CA PHE A 989 22.83 -27.77 -10.65
C PHE A 989 21.52 -27.45 -11.36
N VAL A 990 20.43 -27.30 -10.62
CA VAL A 990 19.19 -26.75 -11.16
C VAL A 990 18.97 -25.37 -10.58
N VAL A 991 18.95 -24.35 -11.43
CA VAL A 991 18.78 -22.94 -11.07
C VAL A 991 17.39 -22.48 -11.52
N ALA A 992 16.53 -22.18 -10.56
CA ALA A 992 15.13 -21.85 -10.81
C ALA A 992 14.64 -20.75 -9.86
N GLY A 993 13.48 -20.18 -10.13
CA GLY A 993 12.88 -19.19 -9.25
C GLY A 993 11.98 -18.22 -9.97
N LEU A 994 11.98 -16.99 -9.48
CA LEU A 994 11.23 -15.87 -10.03
C LEU A 994 12.20 -14.87 -10.67
N ASN A 995 11.65 -13.74 -11.10
CA ASN A 995 12.37 -12.63 -11.71
C ASN A 995 11.59 -11.31 -11.52
N ALA A 996 12.16 -10.23 -12.06
CA ALA A 996 11.60 -8.89 -11.99
C ALA A 996 10.24 -8.71 -12.71
N ASP A 997 9.78 -9.66 -13.53
CA ASP A 997 8.45 -9.59 -14.13
C ASP A 997 7.35 -9.95 -13.12
N LEU A 998 7.69 -10.85 -12.20
CA LEU A 998 6.81 -11.47 -11.21
C LEU A 998 6.85 -10.76 -9.86
N GLU A 999 8.02 -10.30 -9.43
CA GLU A 999 8.20 -9.55 -8.19
C GLU A 999 8.59 -8.10 -8.51
N LYS A 1000 7.59 -7.23 -8.46
CA LYS A 1000 7.75 -5.83 -8.83
C LYS A 1000 6.78 -4.91 -8.12
N GLU A 1001 7.16 -3.65 -8.05
CA GLU A 1001 6.24 -2.57 -7.73
C GLU A 1001 5.04 -2.52 -8.70
N GLY A 1002 3.86 -2.23 -8.14
CA GLY A 1002 2.63 -1.98 -8.87
C GLY A 1002 1.73 -3.20 -9.09
N LYS A 1003 2.22 -4.41 -8.81
CA LYS A 1003 1.40 -5.63 -8.88
C LYS A 1003 1.88 -6.68 -7.87
N ASP A 1004 0.95 -7.24 -7.09
CA ASP A 1004 1.21 -8.41 -6.25
C ASP A 1004 1.21 -9.70 -7.08
N ARG A 1005 1.84 -10.74 -6.54
CA ARG A 1005 1.81 -12.07 -7.16
C ARG A 1005 0.45 -12.71 -6.98
N ASP A 1006 0.02 -13.44 -8.01
CA ASP A 1006 -1.25 -14.19 -7.99
C ASP A 1006 -1.10 -15.55 -7.27
N THR A 1007 0.13 -16.06 -7.14
CA THR A 1007 0.45 -17.36 -6.52
C THR A 1007 1.89 -17.39 -5.99
N MET A 1008 2.18 -18.35 -5.11
CA MET A 1008 3.54 -18.70 -4.68
C MET A 1008 4.30 -19.57 -5.71
N ASN A 1009 3.60 -20.13 -6.69
CA ASN A 1009 4.19 -21.04 -7.67
C ASN A 1009 5.25 -20.35 -8.52
N MET A 1010 6.22 -21.13 -8.96
CA MET A 1010 7.15 -20.72 -10.02
C MET A 1010 6.43 -20.67 -11.37
N PRO A 1011 7.07 -20.08 -12.41
CA PRO A 1011 6.53 -20.11 -13.76
C PRO A 1011 6.15 -21.51 -14.23
N PRO A 1012 5.19 -21.63 -15.19
CA PRO A 1012 4.72 -22.92 -15.67
C PRO A 1012 5.86 -23.87 -16.07
N GLN A 1013 5.70 -25.16 -15.77
CA GLN A 1013 6.65 -26.24 -16.05
C GLN A 1013 8.00 -26.21 -15.30
N VAL A 1014 8.34 -25.13 -14.59
CA VAL A 1014 9.61 -25.05 -13.82
C VAL A 1014 9.64 -26.09 -12.70
N ASP A 1015 8.53 -26.27 -11.96
CA ASP A 1015 8.42 -27.32 -10.94
C ASP A 1015 8.54 -28.74 -11.55
N ASN A 1016 7.99 -28.96 -12.75
CA ASN A 1016 8.05 -30.24 -13.45
C ASN A 1016 9.48 -30.54 -13.92
N LEU A 1017 10.20 -29.53 -14.41
CA LEU A 1017 11.63 -29.65 -14.74
C LEU A 1017 12.45 -30.07 -13.52
N ILE A 1018 12.26 -29.41 -12.38
CA ILE A 1018 13.01 -29.72 -11.16
C ILE A 1018 12.71 -31.14 -10.68
N ALA A 1019 11.43 -31.53 -10.66
CA ALA A 1019 11.02 -32.88 -10.27
C ALA A 1019 11.64 -33.94 -11.19
N ALA A 1020 11.55 -33.76 -12.52
CA ALA A 1020 12.09 -34.70 -13.49
C ALA A 1020 13.63 -34.85 -13.38
N VAL A 1021 14.34 -33.74 -13.16
CA VAL A 1021 15.80 -33.77 -12.96
C VAL A 1021 16.17 -34.43 -11.63
N LEU A 1022 15.44 -34.17 -10.55
CA LEU A 1022 15.65 -34.83 -9.25
C LEU A 1022 15.41 -36.34 -9.32
N ASP A 1023 14.40 -36.77 -10.06
CA ASP A 1023 14.11 -38.20 -10.26
C ASP A 1023 15.23 -38.89 -11.06
N ALA A 1024 15.81 -38.20 -12.04
CA ALA A 1024 16.92 -38.72 -12.84
C ALA A 1024 18.28 -38.65 -12.14
N GLN A 1025 18.49 -37.62 -11.31
CA GLN A 1025 19.73 -37.37 -10.57
C GLN A 1025 19.39 -36.89 -9.14
N PRO A 1026 19.20 -37.80 -8.16
CA PRO A 1026 18.78 -37.47 -6.80
C PRO A 1026 19.75 -36.61 -5.98
N ASN A 1027 21.00 -36.50 -6.44
CA ASN A 1027 22.03 -35.66 -5.83
C ASN A 1027 22.14 -34.28 -6.50
N THR A 1028 21.13 -33.89 -7.29
CA THR A 1028 21.04 -32.54 -7.87
C THR A 1028 21.02 -31.47 -6.78
N ILE A 1029 21.77 -30.39 -6.99
CA ILE A 1029 21.82 -29.22 -6.13
C ILE A 1029 20.82 -28.21 -6.68
N VAL A 1030 19.73 -27.97 -5.94
CA VAL A 1030 18.71 -27.02 -6.37
C VAL A 1030 18.98 -25.65 -5.80
N ILE A 1031 19.12 -24.65 -6.67
CA ILE A 1031 19.41 -23.26 -6.35
C ILE A 1031 18.16 -22.44 -6.70
N THR A 1032 17.55 -21.79 -5.71
CA THR A 1032 16.36 -20.96 -5.92
C THR A 1032 16.65 -19.47 -5.79
N GLN A 1033 16.13 -18.67 -6.71
CA GLN A 1033 16.25 -17.22 -6.73
C GLN A 1033 14.85 -16.57 -6.68
N ALA A 1034 14.50 -15.97 -5.55
CA ALA A 1034 13.25 -15.21 -5.39
C ALA A 1034 13.40 -14.26 -4.21
N GLY A 1035 12.71 -13.13 -4.23
CA GLY A 1035 12.72 -12.16 -3.13
C GLY A 1035 11.74 -12.49 -2.00
N ASN A 1036 10.69 -13.25 -2.30
CA ASN A 1036 9.67 -13.74 -1.36
C ASN A 1036 9.59 -15.29 -1.34
N PRO A 1037 8.84 -15.90 -0.41
CA PRO A 1037 8.67 -17.35 -0.36
C PRO A 1037 7.98 -17.89 -1.61
N ILE A 1038 8.47 -19.04 -2.11
CA ILE A 1038 7.91 -19.75 -3.27
C ILE A 1038 7.41 -21.13 -2.89
N SER A 1039 6.50 -21.67 -3.68
CA SER A 1039 6.06 -23.06 -3.56
C SER A 1039 7.23 -23.99 -3.87
N LEU A 1040 7.42 -25.02 -3.05
CA LEU A 1040 8.50 -26.01 -3.20
C LEU A 1040 7.91 -27.42 -3.09
N PRO A 1041 7.12 -27.89 -4.07
CA PRO A 1041 6.44 -29.19 -4.00
C PRO A 1041 7.42 -30.39 -4.01
N TRP A 1042 8.56 -30.24 -4.69
CA TRP A 1042 9.64 -31.25 -4.82
C TRP A 1042 10.67 -31.21 -3.66
N ARG A 1043 10.48 -30.35 -2.65
CA ARG A 1043 11.46 -30.13 -1.55
C ARG A 1043 11.84 -31.39 -0.77
N HIS A 1044 10.95 -32.38 -0.73
CA HIS A 1044 11.19 -33.64 -0.01
C HIS A 1044 12.15 -34.54 -0.79
N SER A 1045 12.11 -34.50 -2.13
CA SER A 1045 13.04 -35.21 -3.02
C SER A 1045 14.41 -34.54 -3.09
N ALA A 1046 14.48 -33.20 -3.01
CA ALA A 1046 15.74 -32.48 -3.03
C ALA A 1046 16.52 -32.64 -1.73
N ARG A 1047 17.73 -33.23 -1.80
CA ARG A 1047 18.61 -33.42 -0.62
C ARG A 1047 19.50 -32.21 -0.33
N THR A 1048 19.81 -31.42 -1.36
CA THR A 1048 20.64 -30.21 -1.26
C THR A 1048 19.93 -29.03 -1.90
N MET A 1049 19.73 -27.96 -1.13
CA MET A 1049 18.97 -26.79 -1.55
C MET A 1049 19.66 -25.50 -1.06
N VAL A 1050 19.85 -24.55 -1.97
CA VAL A 1050 20.40 -23.21 -1.71
C VAL A 1050 19.38 -22.17 -2.15
N HIS A 1051 19.15 -21.14 -1.34
CA HIS A 1051 18.33 -20.00 -1.71
C HIS A 1051 19.19 -18.73 -1.75
N SER A 1052 19.18 -18.03 -2.89
CA SER A 1052 20.14 -16.95 -3.18
C SER A 1052 19.53 -15.57 -3.43
N TRP A 1053 18.20 -15.43 -3.26
CA TRP A 1053 17.49 -14.15 -3.40
C TRP A 1053 17.74 -13.46 -4.76
N TYR A 1054 17.55 -12.14 -4.79
CA TYR A 1054 18.16 -11.28 -5.79
C TYR A 1054 19.46 -10.67 -5.24
N GLY A 1055 20.60 -11.10 -5.78
CA GLY A 1055 21.91 -10.92 -5.17
C GLY A 1055 22.71 -9.69 -5.62
N GLY A 1056 22.13 -8.77 -6.37
CA GLY A 1056 22.84 -7.61 -6.93
C GLY A 1056 23.84 -7.99 -8.02
N ASN A 1057 24.85 -7.13 -8.26
CA ASN A 1057 25.85 -7.35 -9.32
C ASN A 1057 26.59 -8.69 -9.20
N GLU A 1058 26.79 -9.16 -7.97
CA GLU A 1058 27.64 -10.30 -7.62
C GLU A 1058 26.85 -11.60 -7.39
N ALA A 1059 25.56 -11.64 -7.75
CA ALA A 1059 24.64 -12.75 -7.45
C ALA A 1059 25.21 -14.14 -7.81
N GLY A 1060 25.62 -14.34 -9.06
CA GLY A 1060 26.19 -15.60 -9.53
C GLY A 1060 27.53 -15.97 -8.90
N ASN A 1061 28.40 -14.99 -8.70
CA ASN A 1061 29.72 -15.18 -8.09
C ASN A 1061 29.59 -15.61 -6.62
N ALA A 1062 28.66 -15.01 -5.88
CA ALA A 1062 28.37 -15.36 -4.50
C ALA A 1062 27.80 -16.78 -4.37
N VAL A 1063 26.92 -17.19 -5.29
CA VAL A 1063 26.43 -18.57 -5.36
C VAL A 1063 27.58 -19.56 -5.58
N ALA A 1064 28.49 -19.26 -6.51
CA ALA A 1064 29.66 -20.10 -6.74
C ALA A 1064 30.57 -20.17 -5.50
N ASP A 1065 30.79 -19.05 -4.80
CA ASP A 1065 31.60 -19.05 -3.58
C ASP A 1065 31.02 -19.91 -2.46
N VAL A 1066 29.69 -19.95 -2.32
CA VAL A 1066 29.02 -20.84 -1.37
C VAL A 1066 29.15 -22.29 -1.83
N ILE A 1067 28.88 -22.59 -3.10
CA ILE A 1067 28.95 -23.95 -3.64
C ILE A 1067 30.35 -24.55 -3.46
N PHE A 1068 31.39 -23.78 -3.75
CA PHE A 1068 32.78 -24.23 -3.68
C PHE A 1068 33.46 -23.96 -2.33
N GLY A 1069 32.70 -23.56 -1.30
CA GLY A 1069 33.21 -23.44 0.07
C GLY A 1069 34.18 -22.28 0.33
N ARG A 1070 34.32 -21.34 -0.62
CA ARG A 1070 35.07 -20.08 -0.39
C ARG A 1070 34.36 -19.21 0.65
N ILE A 1071 33.03 -19.30 0.69
CA ILE A 1071 32.18 -18.71 1.73
C ILE A 1071 31.42 -19.85 2.43
N ASN A 1072 31.52 -19.90 3.76
CA ASN A 1072 30.64 -20.73 4.58
C ASN A 1072 29.25 -20.06 4.62
N PRO A 1073 28.16 -20.71 4.17
CA PRO A 1073 26.84 -20.12 4.25
C PRO A 1073 26.48 -19.81 5.70
N SER A 1074 25.99 -18.59 5.92
CA SER A 1074 25.62 -18.08 7.24
C SER A 1074 24.34 -17.24 7.22
N GLY A 1075 23.66 -17.15 6.06
CA GLY A 1075 22.37 -16.51 5.95
C GLY A 1075 21.30 -17.32 6.69
N LYS A 1076 20.33 -16.64 7.29
CA LYS A 1076 19.17 -17.22 7.98
C LYS A 1076 17.89 -16.59 7.42
N LEU A 1077 16.87 -17.38 7.12
CA LEU A 1077 15.63 -16.88 6.54
C LEU A 1077 15.04 -15.72 7.36
N PRO A 1078 14.81 -14.53 6.80
CA PRO A 1078 14.17 -13.42 7.50
C PRO A 1078 12.64 -13.52 7.42
N MET A 1079 12.10 -14.59 6.85
CA MET A 1079 10.67 -14.85 6.73
C MET A 1079 10.40 -16.35 6.71
N THR A 1080 9.21 -16.73 7.11
CA THR A 1080 8.76 -18.12 7.07
C THR A 1080 8.40 -18.50 5.64
N PHE A 1081 8.87 -19.67 5.19
CA PHE A 1081 8.44 -20.27 3.93
C PHE A 1081 7.27 -21.23 4.23
N PRO A 1082 6.01 -20.85 3.95
CA PRO A 1082 4.87 -21.70 4.26
C PRO A 1082 4.86 -22.95 3.39
N ALA A 1083 4.30 -24.04 3.91
CA ALA A 1083 4.15 -25.28 3.16
C ALA A 1083 3.17 -25.13 1.98
N ARG A 1084 2.13 -24.30 2.16
CA ARG A 1084 1.14 -23.96 1.14
C ARG A 1084 0.75 -22.50 1.24
N LEU A 1085 0.27 -21.92 0.15
CA LEU A 1085 -0.18 -20.53 0.15
C LEU A 1085 -1.33 -20.33 1.15
N GLU A 1086 -2.27 -21.26 1.25
CA GLU A 1086 -3.46 -21.18 2.11
C GLU A 1086 -3.15 -21.12 3.60
N ASP A 1087 -1.94 -21.53 3.99
CA ASP A 1087 -1.51 -21.59 5.38
C ASP A 1087 -1.04 -20.22 5.90
N ASN A 1088 -0.78 -19.27 5.00
CA ASN A 1088 -0.28 -17.95 5.34
C ASN A 1088 -1.33 -17.11 6.07
N PRO A 1089 -0.93 -16.26 7.05
CA PRO A 1089 -1.86 -15.50 7.88
C PRO A 1089 -2.76 -14.54 7.09
N ALA A 1090 -2.26 -14.02 5.97
CA ALA A 1090 -2.96 -13.05 5.14
C ALA A 1090 -3.81 -13.69 4.03
N TYR A 1091 -3.87 -15.02 3.90
CA TYR A 1091 -4.47 -15.69 2.74
C TYR A 1091 -5.88 -15.20 2.40
N LEU A 1092 -6.76 -15.09 3.41
CA LEU A 1092 -8.15 -14.64 3.23
C LEU A 1092 -8.30 -13.11 3.20
N ALA A 1093 -7.22 -12.38 3.44
CA ALA A 1093 -7.25 -10.93 3.64
C ALA A 1093 -6.06 -10.26 2.96
N PHE A 1094 -5.73 -10.67 1.73
CA PHE A 1094 -4.70 -10.10 0.89
C PHE A 1094 -5.30 -9.74 -0.48
N GLY A 1095 -4.98 -8.56 -1.01
CA GLY A 1095 -5.69 -7.95 -2.14
C GLY A 1095 -6.66 -6.86 -1.69
N SER A 1096 -7.70 -6.59 -2.47
CA SER A 1096 -8.68 -5.53 -2.18
C SER A 1096 -10.09 -6.11 -2.14
N ASP A 1097 -10.80 -5.89 -1.03
CA ASP A 1097 -12.23 -6.13 -0.89
C ASP A 1097 -12.97 -4.78 -0.91
N ASN A 1098 -13.45 -4.39 -2.09
CA ASN A 1098 -14.13 -3.12 -2.34
C ASN A 1098 -13.33 -1.89 -1.81
N GLY A 1099 -12.03 -1.85 -2.13
CA GLY A 1099 -11.12 -0.77 -1.72
C GLY A 1099 -10.63 -0.87 -0.27
N LYS A 1100 -10.86 -2.00 0.42
CA LYS A 1100 -10.44 -2.21 1.82
C LYS A 1100 -9.68 -3.51 1.99
N VAL A 1101 -8.88 -3.59 3.04
CA VAL A 1101 -8.27 -4.84 3.50
C VAL A 1101 -8.26 -4.87 5.04
N TYR A 1102 -8.52 -6.04 5.62
CA TYR A 1102 -8.52 -6.22 7.08
C TYR A 1102 -7.31 -7.04 7.50
N TYR A 1103 -6.44 -6.48 8.34
CA TYR A 1103 -5.32 -7.23 8.91
C TYR A 1103 -5.83 -8.04 10.11
N SER A 1104 -6.59 -9.09 9.78
CA SER A 1104 -7.35 -9.92 10.73
C SER A 1104 -6.47 -10.89 11.53
N GLU A 1105 -5.24 -11.14 11.07
CA GLU A 1105 -4.22 -11.86 11.82
C GLU A 1105 -3.66 -11.05 13.01
N ASP A 1106 -3.93 -9.74 13.06
CA ASP A 1106 -3.51 -8.83 14.13
C ASP A 1106 -1.98 -8.93 14.37
N ILE A 1107 -1.53 -9.20 15.59
CA ILE A 1107 -0.09 -9.34 15.91
C ILE A 1107 0.53 -10.66 15.43
N PHE A 1108 -0.27 -11.61 14.92
CA PHE A 1108 0.20 -12.94 14.52
C PHE A 1108 0.63 -12.93 13.05
N VAL A 1109 1.66 -12.14 12.74
CA VAL A 1109 2.29 -12.08 11.41
C VAL A 1109 3.55 -12.96 11.37
N GLY A 1110 3.76 -13.65 10.25
CA GLY A 1110 4.94 -14.50 10.05
C GLY A 1110 4.99 -15.70 10.98
N TYR A 1111 6.17 -16.06 11.49
CA TYR A 1111 6.38 -17.19 12.41
C TYR A 1111 5.44 -17.17 13.63
N ARG A 1112 5.03 -15.98 14.09
CA ARG A 1112 4.08 -15.82 15.20
C ARG A 1112 2.75 -16.54 14.92
N TRP A 1113 2.29 -16.55 13.67
CA TRP A 1113 1.10 -17.28 13.22
C TRP A 1113 1.31 -18.79 13.24
N TYR A 1114 2.35 -19.26 12.56
CA TYR A 1114 2.59 -20.68 12.34
C TYR A 1114 2.90 -21.38 13.66
N GLU A 1115 3.67 -20.76 14.56
CA GLU A 1115 3.97 -21.28 15.89
C GLU A 1115 2.70 -21.33 16.77
N ALA A 1116 1.91 -20.25 16.79
CA ALA A 1116 0.67 -20.21 17.59
C ALA A 1116 -0.34 -21.28 17.16
N ARG A 1117 -0.34 -21.64 15.86
CA ARG A 1117 -1.22 -22.66 15.29
C ARG A 1117 -0.58 -24.05 15.19
N LYS A 1118 0.70 -24.19 15.56
CA LYS A 1118 1.50 -25.41 15.43
C LYS A 1118 1.45 -25.99 14.00
N MET A 1119 1.62 -25.12 13.01
CA MET A 1119 1.57 -25.48 11.60
C MET A 1119 2.93 -25.89 11.08
N GLU A 1120 2.97 -26.93 10.25
CA GLU A 1120 4.16 -27.28 9.49
C GLU A 1120 4.42 -26.22 8.42
N VAL A 1121 5.70 -25.87 8.25
CA VAL A 1121 6.19 -24.92 7.27
C VAL A 1121 7.25 -25.58 6.41
N ALA A 1122 7.47 -25.12 5.17
CA ALA A 1122 8.55 -25.65 4.35
C ALA A 1122 9.91 -25.34 4.98
N PHE A 1123 10.12 -24.09 5.43
CA PHE A 1123 11.27 -23.69 6.23
C PHE A 1123 10.87 -22.58 7.21
N PRO A 1124 11.24 -22.66 8.50
CA PRO A 1124 10.84 -21.68 9.49
C PRO A 1124 11.68 -20.39 9.42
N PHE A 1125 11.15 -19.31 9.99
CA PHE A 1125 11.91 -18.08 10.24
C PHE A 1125 13.22 -18.36 10.99
N GLY A 1126 14.31 -17.77 10.52
CA GLY A 1126 15.66 -17.93 11.04
C GLY A 1126 16.32 -19.28 10.71
N HIS A 1127 15.73 -20.10 9.83
CA HIS A 1127 16.36 -21.32 9.31
C HIS A 1127 17.54 -21.00 8.38
N GLY A 1128 18.60 -21.79 8.46
CA GLY A 1128 19.75 -21.70 7.55
C GLY A 1128 20.92 -22.51 8.08
N LEU A 1129 21.45 -23.40 7.25
CA LEU A 1129 22.52 -24.32 7.61
C LEU A 1129 23.90 -23.68 7.38
N SER A 1130 24.92 -24.33 7.95
CA SER A 1130 26.34 -23.97 7.79
C SER A 1130 27.13 -25.23 7.45
N TYR A 1131 28.33 -25.07 6.87
CA TYR A 1131 29.30 -26.17 6.69
C TYR A 1131 30.05 -26.52 7.99
N THR A 1132 29.82 -25.77 9.07
CA THR A 1132 30.34 -26.07 10.41
C THR A 1132 29.19 -26.19 11.41
N THR A 1133 29.50 -26.62 12.63
CA THR A 1133 28.52 -26.78 13.71
C THR A 1133 28.82 -25.84 14.86
N PHE A 1134 27.76 -25.41 15.56
CA PHE A 1134 27.88 -24.48 16.69
C PHE A 1134 27.16 -25.04 17.91
N GLN A 1135 27.68 -24.69 19.09
CA GLN A 1135 27.07 -25.01 20.36
C GLN A 1135 26.97 -23.77 21.23
N ILE A 1136 25.75 -23.46 21.69
CA ILE A 1136 25.53 -22.44 22.72
C ILE A 1136 25.67 -23.07 24.12
N SER A 1137 26.31 -22.37 25.05
CA SER A 1137 26.45 -22.72 26.46
C SER A 1137 26.29 -21.47 27.34
N GLU A 1138 26.16 -21.65 28.65
CA GLU A 1138 26.20 -20.58 29.66
C GLU A 1138 25.37 -19.33 29.34
N ILE A 1139 24.08 -19.38 29.68
CA ILE A 1139 23.19 -18.22 29.58
C ILE A 1139 23.14 -17.50 30.93
N GLN A 1140 23.52 -16.22 30.94
CA GLN A 1140 23.44 -15.36 32.12
C GLN A 1140 22.57 -14.15 31.83
N VAL A 1141 21.56 -13.94 32.67
CA VAL A 1141 20.58 -12.85 32.54
C VAL A 1141 20.84 -11.81 33.61
N SER A 1142 20.98 -10.56 33.18
CA SER A 1142 20.98 -9.39 34.05
C SER A 1142 19.73 -8.56 33.79
N SER A 1143 19.50 -7.48 34.56
CA SER A 1143 18.36 -6.58 34.35
C SER A 1143 18.36 -5.83 33.02
N SER A 1144 19.48 -5.80 32.30
CA SER A 1144 19.65 -5.01 31.06
C SER A 1144 20.29 -5.77 29.90
N ARG A 1145 20.83 -6.97 30.13
CA ARG A 1145 21.55 -7.75 29.11
C ARG A 1145 21.41 -9.26 29.34
N VAL A 1146 21.41 -10.00 28.24
CA VAL A 1146 21.57 -11.46 28.22
C VAL A 1146 22.94 -11.78 27.64
N HIS A 1147 23.75 -12.52 28.39
CA HIS A 1147 25.04 -13.01 27.94
C HIS A 1147 24.96 -14.48 27.58
N ILE A 1148 25.50 -14.84 26.42
CA ILE A 1148 25.42 -16.20 25.88
C ILE A 1148 26.82 -16.59 25.39
N SER A 1149 27.30 -17.79 25.74
CA SER A 1149 28.52 -18.33 25.14
C SER A 1149 28.16 -19.14 23.90
N ILE A 1150 28.91 -18.95 22.81
CA ILE A 1150 28.78 -19.73 21.58
C ILE A 1150 30.16 -20.24 21.14
N GLU A 1151 30.22 -21.49 20.72
CA GLU A 1151 31.43 -22.17 20.25
C GLU A 1151 31.22 -22.77 18.87
N ASN A 1152 32.22 -22.69 18.01
CA ASN A 1152 32.26 -23.44 16.76
C ASN A 1152 32.88 -24.82 17.01
N THR A 1153 32.05 -25.85 17.04
CA THR A 1153 32.43 -27.24 17.34
C THR A 1153 32.83 -28.03 16.09
N GLY A 1154 32.74 -27.43 14.91
CA GLY A 1154 33.11 -28.07 13.65
C GLY A 1154 34.55 -27.81 13.23
N ARG A 1155 34.83 -28.06 11.94
CA ARG A 1155 36.19 -28.04 11.38
C ARG A 1155 36.49 -26.86 10.46
N MET A 1156 35.50 -26.00 10.23
CA MET A 1156 35.59 -24.89 9.29
C MET A 1156 35.18 -23.59 9.99
N ALA A 1157 35.85 -22.49 9.66
CA ALA A 1157 35.40 -21.18 10.12
C ALA A 1157 33.99 -20.89 9.61
N GLY A 1158 33.14 -20.31 10.44
CA GLY A 1158 31.76 -20.03 10.08
C GLY A 1158 31.15 -18.98 10.98
N ALA A 1159 30.08 -18.35 10.49
CA ALA A 1159 29.32 -17.38 11.27
C ALA A 1159 27.96 -17.95 11.66
N GLU A 1160 27.53 -17.66 12.89
CA GLU A 1160 26.23 -18.06 13.43
C GLU A 1160 25.51 -16.85 14.03
N VAL A 1161 24.18 -16.88 13.99
CA VAL A 1161 23.29 -15.84 14.53
C VAL A 1161 22.70 -16.34 15.84
N VAL A 1162 23.21 -15.80 16.95
CA VAL A 1162 22.59 -16.01 18.27
C VAL A 1162 21.34 -15.16 18.34
N ARG A 1163 20.18 -15.78 18.52
CA ARG A 1163 18.87 -15.11 18.54
C ARG A 1163 18.28 -15.18 19.94
N LEU A 1164 17.79 -14.04 20.40
CA LEU A 1164 17.12 -13.89 21.68
C LEU A 1164 15.62 -13.78 21.46
N TYR A 1165 14.89 -14.84 21.83
CA TYR A 1165 13.44 -14.84 21.86
C TYR A 1165 12.95 -14.71 23.31
N ILE A 1166 11.85 -13.98 23.49
CA ILE A 1166 11.12 -13.96 24.75
C ILE A 1166 9.86 -14.81 24.58
N ASN A 1167 9.77 -15.89 25.34
CA ASN A 1167 8.60 -16.78 25.42
C ASN A 1167 7.62 -16.28 26.47
N TYR A 1168 6.33 -16.34 26.17
CA TYR A 1168 5.27 -15.95 27.09
C TYR A 1168 4.57 -17.19 27.64
N SER A 1169 4.87 -17.53 28.89
CA SER A 1169 4.31 -18.72 29.54
C SER A 1169 2.78 -18.73 29.52
N THR A 1170 2.22 -19.83 29.00
CA THR A 1170 0.79 -20.15 29.03
C THR A 1170 0.33 -20.64 30.40
N THR A 1171 1.25 -20.87 31.36
CA THR A 1171 0.97 -21.40 32.70
C THR A 1171 0.92 -20.32 33.80
N SER A 1172 1.31 -19.07 33.49
CA SER A 1172 1.04 -17.91 34.36
C SER A 1172 -0.45 -17.56 34.37
N PRO A 1173 -1.00 -16.94 35.44
CA PRO A 1173 -2.40 -16.53 35.49
C PRO A 1173 -2.76 -15.77 34.22
N LYS A 1174 -3.84 -16.20 33.54
CA LYS A 1174 -4.22 -15.75 32.18
C LYS A 1174 -3.95 -14.26 32.00
N SER A 1175 -2.85 -13.93 31.31
CA SER A 1175 -2.62 -12.58 30.83
C SER A 1175 -3.87 -12.14 30.08
N ARG A 1176 -4.37 -10.94 30.36
CA ARG A 1176 -5.52 -10.39 29.62
C ARG A 1176 -5.19 -10.10 28.14
N PHE A 1177 -3.93 -10.22 27.75
CA PHE A 1177 -3.46 -10.01 26.39
C PHE A 1177 -3.14 -11.34 25.73
N SER A 1178 -3.73 -11.57 24.55
CA SER A 1178 -3.26 -12.60 23.62
C SER A 1178 -1.83 -12.25 23.16
N ARG A 1179 -0.93 -13.23 23.04
CA ARG A 1179 0.47 -13.01 22.68
C ARG A 1179 0.94 -14.09 21.70
N PRO A 1180 1.93 -13.79 20.85
CA PRO A 1180 2.69 -14.82 20.14
C PRO A 1180 3.29 -15.81 21.13
N VAL A 1181 3.59 -17.03 20.69
CA VAL A 1181 4.31 -18.03 21.51
C VAL A 1181 5.61 -17.43 22.01
N ARG A 1182 6.38 -16.84 21.08
CA ARG A 1182 7.60 -16.11 21.37
C ARG A 1182 7.76 -14.93 20.42
N SER A 1183 8.64 -14.01 20.77
CA SER A 1183 8.98 -12.88 19.90
C SER A 1183 10.47 -12.58 19.95
N LEU A 1184 11.06 -12.31 18.79
CA LEU A 1184 12.44 -11.90 18.65
C LEU A 1184 12.64 -10.53 19.32
N MET A 1185 13.62 -10.44 20.21
CA MET A 1185 13.94 -9.22 20.97
C MET A 1185 15.40 -8.78 20.82
N GLY A 1186 16.21 -9.59 20.16
CA GLY A 1186 17.61 -9.27 19.92
C GLY A 1186 18.32 -10.39 19.18
N PHE A 1187 19.45 -10.06 18.57
CA PHE A 1187 20.30 -11.03 17.90
C PHE A 1187 21.72 -10.49 17.79
N GLU A 1188 22.68 -11.40 17.65
CA GLU A 1188 24.09 -11.06 17.40
C GLU A 1188 24.68 -12.11 16.45
N LYS A 1189 25.28 -11.67 15.35
CA LYS A 1189 25.99 -12.56 14.42
C LYS A 1189 27.47 -12.59 14.76
N VAL A 1190 28.05 -13.80 14.83
CA VAL A 1190 29.44 -14.00 15.26
C VAL A 1190 30.16 -14.92 14.30
N LEU A 1191 31.28 -14.46 13.76
CA LEU A 1191 32.24 -15.30 13.05
C LEU A 1191 33.18 -15.97 14.05
N LEU A 1192 33.33 -17.29 13.97
CA LEU A 1192 34.18 -18.11 14.83
C LEU A 1192 35.08 -19.03 14.01
N GLN A 1193 36.36 -19.08 14.37
CA GLN A 1193 37.29 -20.12 13.90
C GLN A 1193 36.93 -21.50 14.49
N PRO A 1194 37.39 -22.62 13.90
CA PRO A 1194 37.19 -23.95 14.48
C PRO A 1194 37.69 -24.03 15.93
N GLY A 1195 36.85 -24.49 16.85
CA GLY A 1195 37.14 -24.56 18.29
C GLY A 1195 37.12 -23.21 19.02
N GLU A 1196 36.88 -22.09 18.33
CA GLU A 1196 36.78 -20.78 18.97
C GLU A 1196 35.45 -20.68 19.74
N ARG A 1197 35.55 -20.20 20.98
CA ARG A 1197 34.41 -19.87 21.83
C ARG A 1197 34.39 -18.37 22.12
N ARG A 1198 33.23 -17.74 21.93
CA ARG A 1198 33.00 -16.31 22.21
C ARG A 1198 31.76 -16.12 23.07
N ARG A 1199 31.80 -15.09 23.93
CA ARG A 1199 30.67 -14.66 24.73
C ARG A 1199 30.02 -13.43 24.08
N VAL A 1200 28.76 -13.57 23.65
CA VAL A 1200 27.94 -12.48 23.08
C VAL A 1200 27.11 -11.80 24.15
N SER A 1201 26.65 -10.58 23.89
CA SER A 1201 25.88 -9.81 24.86
C SER A 1201 24.78 -8.98 24.23
N ILE A 1202 23.55 -9.50 24.33
CA ILE A 1202 22.37 -8.92 23.72
C ILE A 1202 21.66 -8.00 24.74
N PRO A 1203 21.43 -6.71 24.43
CA PRO A 1203 20.71 -5.81 25.33
C PRO A 1203 19.23 -6.20 25.42
N ILE A 1204 18.66 -6.01 26.60
CA ILE A 1204 17.21 -6.08 26.84
C ILE A 1204 16.76 -4.82 27.57
N ASP A 1205 15.56 -4.36 27.26
CA ASP A 1205 15.00 -3.16 27.88
C ASP A 1205 13.51 -3.35 28.21
N ARG A 1206 12.89 -2.28 28.69
CA ARG A 1206 11.46 -2.28 29.03
C ARG A 1206 10.54 -2.55 27.82
N TYR A 1207 11.00 -2.25 26.60
CA TYR A 1207 10.23 -2.49 25.38
C TYR A 1207 10.28 -3.97 24.98
N SER A 1208 11.31 -4.71 25.39
CA SER A 1208 11.41 -6.15 25.14
C SER A 1208 10.23 -6.96 25.71
N THR A 1209 9.51 -6.44 26.71
CA THR A 1209 8.38 -7.14 27.34
C THR A 1209 7.07 -6.36 27.30
N ALA A 1210 7.08 -5.20 26.63
CA ALA A 1210 5.94 -4.31 26.53
C ALA A 1210 4.87 -4.87 25.58
N VAL A 1211 3.62 -4.58 25.90
CA VAL A 1211 2.46 -4.78 25.01
C VAL A 1211 1.68 -3.48 24.93
N TRP A 1212 1.06 -3.22 23.79
CA TRP A 1212 0.15 -2.10 23.61
C TRP A 1212 -1.22 -2.39 24.25
N ASP A 1213 -1.59 -1.58 25.24
CA ASP A 1213 -2.89 -1.64 25.91
C ASP A 1213 -3.86 -0.67 25.26
N GLU A 1214 -4.60 -1.14 24.25
CA GLU A 1214 -5.55 -0.32 23.48
C GLU A 1214 -6.56 0.41 24.37
N LYS A 1215 -7.06 -0.25 25.43
CA LYS A 1215 -7.99 0.37 26.39
C LYS A 1215 -7.41 1.58 27.11
N ARG A 1216 -6.09 1.65 27.25
CA ARG A 1216 -5.38 2.74 27.93
C ARG A 1216 -4.53 3.60 26.99
N ASN A 1217 -4.53 3.28 25.69
CA ASN A 1217 -3.75 3.94 24.65
C ASN A 1217 -2.26 4.14 25.02
N ARG A 1218 -1.63 3.09 25.57
CA ARG A 1218 -0.21 3.15 26.02
C ARG A 1218 0.44 1.77 26.08
N GLY A 1219 1.77 1.75 26.07
CA GLY A 1219 2.54 0.55 26.41
C GLY A 1219 2.34 0.14 27.87
N ALA A 1220 2.15 -1.15 28.11
CA ALA A 1220 2.07 -1.79 29.41
C ALA A 1220 3.18 -2.84 29.54
N ILE A 1221 3.93 -2.76 30.63
CA ILE A 1221 4.89 -3.78 31.04
C ILE A 1221 4.12 -4.74 31.95
N LEU A 1222 4.19 -6.04 31.68
CA LEU A 1222 3.51 -7.04 32.50
C LEU A 1222 4.53 -7.78 33.35
N ASP A 1223 4.15 -8.05 34.61
CA ASP A 1223 4.86 -8.98 35.47
C ASP A 1223 4.73 -10.40 34.87
N GLY A 1224 5.83 -11.12 34.73
CA GLY A 1224 5.83 -12.47 34.16
C GLY A 1224 7.20 -13.14 34.23
N SER A 1225 7.19 -14.48 34.16
CA SER A 1225 8.39 -15.30 33.97
C SER A 1225 8.63 -15.51 32.48
N PHE A 1226 9.86 -15.29 32.02
CA PHE A 1226 10.26 -15.46 30.63
C PHE A 1226 11.24 -16.63 30.51
N GLU A 1227 11.09 -17.43 29.47
CA GLU A 1227 12.03 -18.50 29.13
C GLU A 1227 12.89 -18.06 27.95
N LEU A 1228 14.20 -18.29 28.07
CA LEU A 1228 15.20 -18.06 27.04
C LEU A 1228 15.44 -19.37 26.30
N GLU A 1229 15.00 -19.44 25.05
CA GLU A 1229 15.18 -20.64 24.24
C GLU A 1229 16.49 -20.58 23.44
N LYS A 1230 17.24 -21.68 23.49
CA LYS A 1230 18.50 -21.87 22.77
C LYS A 1230 18.20 -22.46 21.38
N ASP A 1231 17.91 -21.62 20.39
CA ASP A 1231 17.75 -22.08 19.02
C ASP A 1231 19.09 -22.03 18.26
N VAL A 1232 19.90 -23.07 18.44
CA VAL A 1232 20.76 -23.57 17.35
C VAL A 1232 19.95 -24.66 16.68
N PHE A 1233 19.33 -24.36 15.53
CA PHE A 1233 18.60 -25.39 14.78
C PHE A 1233 19.61 -26.44 14.31
N TRP A 1234 19.67 -27.55 15.03
CA TRP A 1234 20.25 -28.80 14.57
C TRP A 1234 19.08 -29.72 14.21
N THR A 1235 18.70 -29.77 12.94
CA THR A 1235 17.97 -30.93 12.44
C THR A 1235 19.00 -32.01 12.23
N GLY A 1236 19.23 -32.83 13.25
CA GLY A 1236 19.87 -34.12 13.07
C GLY A 1236 19.01 -34.96 12.17
N LEU A 1237 19.40 -35.05 10.90
CA LEU A 1237 19.08 -36.13 9.97
C LEU A 1237 20.27 -36.33 9.04
#